data_AF-A0A8B8NIS7-F1
#
_entry.id   AF-A0A8B8NIS7-F1
#
_cell.length_a   1.000
_cell.length_b   1.000
_cell.length_c   1.000
_cell.angle_alpha   90.00
_cell.angle_beta   90.00
_cell.angle_gamma   90.00
#
_symmetry.space_group_name_H-M   'P 1'
#
loop_
_entity.id
_entity.type
_entity.pdbx_description
1 polymer ?
#
loop_
_entity_poly.entity_id
_entity_poly.type
_entity_poly.pdbx_seq_one_letter_code
_entity_poly.pdbx_strand_id
1 'polypeptide(L)'
;MELERLREAVEKVELVDGHAHNIVALDSTFRFVKCLTEAEGEALSFAPHSLSFKRNLRDIAKLYGTESSVRAVEEYRKTAGLQSISSLCFKAARISAVLIDDGLQLDKKHDLEWHKSLVPVVGRILRIERLAEEILDEEMRDGSVWTLDSFTNIFEERLNSVAREIYGLKTIAAYRSGLDIDTNVDSIEAEEGLQHTLRRKPVRITNKSFIDYVLTRSLEIAVRFDLPLQIHTGYGDKELDLRLANPLHLRTLLEDKRFSRCRIVLLHASYPFSKEASYLASVYHQVYLDFGLAVPHLSVHGMTSSVKELLDLASIKKVMFSTDGYACPETYYLGARKAREVVFSVLCDACVDGDLSVPEAIEAVQDIFARNATEFYKLNLAPKSLVSKHSLSPILTNNNTSIIDASLVRIIWVDASGQHRCRVVPAKRFNDVVVKNGVGLTHACMGMCSFVDGPAEDTNLTGVGEIRLIPDLLTKWQIPWEPREEMVLADMHIRPGEAWEFCPREALRRVSRVLKDEFNLVMNAGFENEFYLLKSVLREGKEDWLPVDSTPYCSTSGYDAARSLFHEIFAALSSLNIPVEQLHAEAGKGQFEMALGHKPCGSAADNLIFTREVVRAVARKHSLLATFVPKYDLYDIGSGSHVHLSLWQNGENVFMASDGSSQHGMSMTGEEFMAGVLYHLPSILAITAPVPNSYDRIQPNMWSGAYQCWGKENREAPLRTACPPGVTDGLVSNFEIKSFDGCANPHLGLAAIITAGIDGLRNHLSLPEPVDTNPSSLEGKLQRLPKSLAESLEALQEDSVIKDLLGEKLLTAITGIRKAEIEHYSKNNDAYKQLIHRY
;
A
#
# COMPACT_ATOMS: atom_id res chain seq x y z
N MET A 1 0.33 6.35 15.06
CA MET A 1 1.64 6.61 15.69
C MET A 1 2.60 5.44 15.54
N GLU A 2 2.17 4.22 15.82
CA GLU A 2 3.10 3.10 15.84
C GLU A 2 3.47 2.60 14.43
N LEU A 3 2.54 2.55 13.47
CA LEU A 3 2.83 2.12 12.10
C LEU A 3 3.81 3.03 11.33
N GLU A 4 3.94 4.30 11.71
CA GLU A 4 5.04 5.15 11.18
C GLU A 4 6.39 4.77 11.76
N ARG A 5 6.45 4.36 13.03
CA ARG A 5 7.70 3.84 13.60
C ARG A 5 8.11 2.54 12.90
N LEU A 6 7.13 1.74 12.45
CA LEU A 6 7.37 0.61 11.56
C LEU A 6 7.93 1.07 10.20
N ARG A 7 7.31 2.05 9.53
CA ARG A 7 7.82 2.61 8.26
C ARG A 7 9.24 3.15 8.41
N GLU A 8 9.48 3.97 9.43
CA GLU A 8 10.78 4.55 9.74
C GLU A 8 11.83 3.46 10.05
N ALA A 9 11.45 2.42 10.80
CA ALA A 9 12.32 1.28 11.05
C ALA A 9 12.70 0.55 9.75
N VAL A 10 11.71 0.32 8.87
CA VAL A 10 11.93 -0.30 7.54
C VAL A 10 12.80 0.59 6.66
N GLU A 11 12.71 1.91 6.72
CA GLU A 11 13.54 2.80 5.89
C GLU A 11 14.97 2.95 6.43
N LYS A 12 15.15 2.93 7.76
CA LYS A 12 16.45 3.18 8.40
C LYS A 12 17.31 1.95 8.60
N VAL A 13 16.71 0.75 8.66
CA VAL A 13 17.46 -0.49 8.92
C VAL A 13 18.58 -0.69 7.90
N GLU A 14 19.78 -0.98 8.39
CA GLU A 14 20.92 -1.41 7.57
C GLU A 14 20.75 -2.88 7.23
N LEU A 15 20.97 -3.24 5.97
CA LEU A 15 20.69 -4.59 5.47
C LEU A 15 21.92 -5.49 5.60
N VAL A 16 21.68 -6.74 6.00
CA VAL A 16 22.61 -7.84 5.79
C VAL A 16 22.08 -8.63 4.61
N ASP A 17 22.76 -8.52 3.48
CA ASP A 17 22.39 -9.22 2.26
C ASP A 17 22.95 -10.65 2.30
N GLY A 18 22.07 -11.61 2.62
CA GLY A 18 22.46 -13.00 2.89
C GLY A 18 22.87 -13.80 1.65
N HIS A 19 22.55 -13.34 0.44
CA HIS A 19 22.90 -14.01 -0.81
C HIS A 19 22.91 -13.04 -2.00
N ALA A 20 24.02 -13.01 -2.71
CA ALA A 20 24.15 -12.32 -3.98
C ALA A 20 25.26 -12.95 -4.83
N HIS A 21 25.50 -12.39 -6.02
CA HIS A 21 26.47 -12.83 -7.01
C HIS A 21 27.37 -11.69 -7.47
N ASN A 22 28.55 -12.02 -7.97
CA ASN A 22 29.53 -11.02 -8.41
C ASN A 22 29.00 -10.05 -9.47
N ILE A 23 29.53 -8.82 -9.43
CA ILE A 23 29.30 -7.77 -10.41
C ILE A 23 30.28 -7.91 -11.58
N VAL A 24 29.80 -7.72 -12.80
CA VAL A 24 30.63 -7.73 -14.02
C VAL A 24 31.16 -6.34 -14.38
N ALA A 25 32.31 -6.31 -15.04
CA ALA A 25 32.85 -5.09 -15.63
C ALA A 25 31.90 -4.50 -16.68
N LEU A 26 31.96 -3.17 -16.92
CA LEU A 26 31.09 -2.50 -17.90
C LEU A 26 31.28 -2.97 -19.34
N ASP A 27 32.45 -3.53 -19.67
CA ASP A 27 32.78 -4.08 -20.98
C ASP A 27 32.57 -5.61 -21.07
N SER A 28 31.88 -6.20 -20.09
CA SER A 28 31.39 -7.58 -20.13
C SER A 28 30.40 -7.76 -21.28
N THR A 29 30.33 -8.99 -21.80
CA THR A 29 29.34 -9.43 -22.77
C THR A 29 27.95 -9.60 -22.15
N PHE A 30 27.84 -9.52 -20.83
CA PHE A 30 26.58 -9.61 -20.09
C PHE A 30 25.71 -8.35 -20.30
N ARG A 31 24.61 -8.52 -21.03
CA ARG A 31 23.72 -7.42 -21.41
C ARG A 31 22.93 -6.92 -20.19
N PHE A 32 22.77 -5.60 -20.07
CA PHE A 32 21.99 -4.98 -19.00
C PHE A 32 20.57 -5.54 -18.88
N VAL A 33 19.88 -5.77 -20.01
CA VAL A 33 18.54 -6.35 -20.03
C VAL A 33 18.50 -7.71 -19.32
N LYS A 34 19.56 -8.52 -19.46
CA LYS A 34 19.67 -9.84 -18.83
C LYS A 34 19.81 -9.74 -17.30
N CYS A 35 20.34 -8.63 -16.77
CA CYS A 35 20.40 -8.43 -15.32
C CYS A 35 19.02 -8.29 -14.66
N LEU A 36 17.96 -8.03 -15.42
CA LEU A 36 16.62 -7.77 -14.88
C LEU A 36 15.64 -8.93 -15.15
N THR A 37 16.12 -10.09 -15.59
CA THR A 37 15.28 -11.23 -15.97
C THR A 37 16.04 -12.55 -15.98
N GLU A 38 15.34 -13.65 -15.66
CA GLU A 38 15.81 -15.02 -15.87
C GLU A 38 15.68 -15.49 -17.34
N ALA A 39 15.13 -14.65 -18.23
CA ALA A 39 14.93 -15.01 -19.63
C ALA A 39 16.26 -15.09 -20.40
N GLU A 40 16.40 -16.15 -21.20
CA GLU A 40 17.55 -16.35 -22.09
C GLU A 40 17.14 -16.55 -23.56
N GLY A 41 18.11 -16.42 -24.47
CA GLY A 41 17.89 -16.66 -25.90
C GLY A 41 16.83 -15.73 -26.48
N GLU A 42 15.93 -16.26 -27.30
CA GLU A 42 14.84 -15.49 -27.93
C GLU A 42 13.87 -14.90 -26.90
N ALA A 43 13.69 -15.54 -25.74
CA ALA A 43 12.80 -15.08 -24.68
C ALA A 43 13.26 -13.72 -24.09
N LEU A 44 14.56 -13.42 -24.15
CA LEU A 44 15.11 -12.15 -23.67
C LEU A 44 14.52 -10.94 -24.41
N SER A 45 14.08 -11.10 -25.66
CA SER A 45 13.43 -10.03 -26.43
C SER A 45 12.08 -9.60 -25.84
N PHE A 46 11.42 -10.50 -25.10
CA PHE A 46 10.14 -10.23 -24.44
C PHE A 46 10.30 -9.64 -23.04
N ALA A 47 11.49 -9.73 -22.43
CA ALA A 47 11.72 -9.27 -21.07
C ALA A 47 11.33 -7.79 -20.83
N PRO A 48 11.61 -6.83 -21.74
CA PRO A 48 11.17 -5.44 -21.58
C PRO A 48 9.65 -5.22 -21.50
N HIS A 49 8.86 -6.21 -21.91
CA HIS A 49 7.40 -6.14 -21.87
C HIS A 49 6.83 -6.64 -20.54
N SER A 50 7.62 -7.30 -19.69
CA SER A 50 7.18 -7.81 -18.39
C SER A 50 6.94 -6.68 -17.38
N LEU A 51 6.03 -6.92 -16.42
CA LEU A 51 5.70 -5.97 -15.35
C LEU A 51 6.92 -5.64 -14.49
N SER A 52 7.71 -6.65 -14.13
CA SER A 52 8.91 -6.48 -13.30
C SER A 52 9.97 -5.66 -14.00
N PHE A 53 10.25 -5.93 -15.28
CA PHE A 53 11.22 -5.16 -16.03
C PHE A 53 10.84 -3.68 -16.13
N LYS A 54 9.59 -3.36 -16.51
CA LYS A 54 9.13 -1.97 -16.64
C LYS A 54 9.21 -1.21 -15.31
N ARG A 55 8.86 -1.86 -14.21
CA ARG A 55 8.97 -1.29 -12.86
C ARG A 55 10.43 -1.06 -12.48
N ASN A 56 11.27 -2.07 -12.63
CA ASN A 56 12.68 -2.02 -12.25
C ASN A 56 13.43 -0.97 -13.09
N LEU A 57 13.12 -0.84 -14.38
CA LEU A 57 13.70 0.20 -15.24
C LEU A 57 13.31 1.61 -14.76
N ARG A 58 12.04 1.85 -14.40
CA ARG A 58 11.61 3.14 -13.83
C ARG A 58 12.35 3.47 -12.54
N ASP A 59 12.57 2.46 -11.70
CA ASP A 59 13.24 2.62 -10.41
C ASP A 59 14.74 2.94 -10.56
N ILE A 60 15.40 2.30 -11.53
CA ILE A 60 16.80 2.62 -11.90
C ILE A 60 16.88 4.02 -12.52
N ALA A 61 16.00 4.34 -13.48
CA ALA A 61 15.98 5.65 -14.11
C ALA A 61 15.75 6.77 -13.10
N LYS A 62 14.87 6.55 -12.11
CA LYS A 62 14.67 7.47 -10.99
C LYS A 62 15.92 7.62 -10.12
N LEU A 63 16.64 6.52 -9.83
CA LEU A 63 17.90 6.57 -9.09
C LEU A 63 18.98 7.38 -9.83
N TYR A 64 19.03 7.27 -11.15
CA TYR A 64 20.02 7.95 -11.98
C TYR A 64 19.62 9.36 -12.43
N GLY A 65 18.35 9.74 -12.28
CA GLY A 65 17.82 11.00 -12.81
C GLY A 65 17.75 11.02 -14.34
N THR A 66 17.52 9.87 -14.98
CA THR A 66 17.44 9.72 -16.44
C THR A 66 16.01 9.53 -16.92
N GLU A 67 15.79 9.60 -18.23
CA GLU A 67 14.55 9.09 -18.84
C GLU A 67 14.37 7.60 -18.53
N SER A 68 13.12 7.15 -18.38
CA SER A 68 12.76 5.74 -18.16
C SER A 68 12.86 4.91 -19.45
N SER A 69 14.04 4.85 -20.05
CA SER A 69 14.34 4.03 -21.22
C SER A 69 15.63 3.23 -21.01
N VAL A 70 15.69 2.02 -21.58
CA VAL A 70 16.89 1.15 -21.50
C VAL A 70 18.11 1.91 -22.05
N ARG A 71 17.93 2.61 -23.17
CA ARG A 71 18.98 3.41 -23.80
C ARG A 71 19.52 4.50 -22.88
N ALA A 72 18.65 5.29 -22.24
CA ALA A 72 19.09 6.37 -21.35
C ALA A 72 19.84 5.84 -20.12
N VAL A 73 19.36 4.73 -19.55
CA VAL A 73 20.04 4.05 -18.45
C VAL A 73 21.40 3.51 -18.88
N GLU A 74 21.50 2.83 -20.02
CA GLU A 74 22.78 2.33 -20.54
C GLU A 74 23.77 3.46 -20.88
N GLU A 75 23.29 4.60 -21.39
CA GLU A 75 24.10 5.80 -21.63
C GLU A 75 24.67 6.35 -20.31
N TYR A 76 23.83 6.45 -19.27
CA TYR A 76 24.29 6.85 -17.94
C TYR A 76 25.30 5.86 -17.37
N ARG A 77 25.06 4.55 -17.56
CA ARG A 77 25.99 3.51 -17.08
C ARG A 77 27.38 3.67 -17.69
N LYS A 78 27.45 4.01 -18.99
CA LYS A 78 28.71 4.26 -19.70
C LYS A 78 29.40 5.54 -19.23
N THR A 79 28.66 6.60 -18.96
CA THR A 79 29.24 7.91 -18.60
C THR A 79 29.66 8.00 -17.13
N ALA A 80 28.89 7.44 -16.20
CA ALA A 80 29.16 7.52 -14.77
C ALA A 80 30.28 6.57 -14.29
N GLY A 81 30.43 5.43 -14.98
CA GLY A 81 31.41 4.40 -14.64
C GLY A 81 30.97 3.46 -13.50
N LEU A 82 31.50 2.24 -13.51
CA LEU A 82 31.01 1.15 -12.65
C LEU A 82 31.15 1.43 -11.16
N GLN A 83 32.28 2.00 -10.74
CA GLN A 83 32.54 2.29 -9.32
C GLN A 83 31.52 3.29 -8.76
N SER A 84 31.25 4.37 -9.51
CA SER A 84 30.29 5.41 -9.12
C SER A 84 28.88 4.83 -9.00
N ILE A 85 28.48 4.04 -9.99
CA ILE A 85 27.16 3.40 -10.02
C ILE A 85 27.00 2.40 -8.88
N SER A 86 28.02 1.59 -8.63
CA SER A 86 27.99 0.58 -7.57
C SER A 86 27.92 1.26 -6.20
N SER A 87 28.72 2.30 -5.96
CA SER A 87 28.64 3.11 -4.75
C SER A 87 27.26 3.74 -4.56
N LEU A 88 26.66 4.28 -5.63
CA LEU A 88 25.30 4.84 -5.60
C LEU A 88 24.25 3.78 -5.24
N CYS A 89 24.28 2.61 -5.90
CA CYS A 89 23.32 1.53 -5.67
C CYS A 89 23.41 0.97 -4.25
N PHE A 90 24.62 0.65 -3.77
CA PHE A 90 24.83 0.10 -2.43
C PHE A 90 24.48 1.10 -1.33
N LYS A 91 24.83 2.38 -1.52
CA LYS A 91 24.46 3.45 -0.58
C LYS A 91 22.95 3.66 -0.51
N ALA A 92 22.28 3.66 -1.67
CA ALA A 92 20.82 3.76 -1.74
C ALA A 92 20.12 2.54 -1.12
N ALA A 93 20.71 1.35 -1.25
CA ALA A 93 20.22 0.12 -0.64
C ALA A 93 20.42 0.07 0.88
N ARG A 94 21.42 0.80 1.41
CA ARG A 94 21.91 0.76 2.80
C ARG A 94 22.36 -0.64 3.23
N ILE A 95 23.12 -1.31 2.36
CA ILE A 95 23.70 -2.63 2.65
C ILE A 95 24.94 -2.43 3.54
N SER A 96 25.00 -3.16 4.65
CA SER A 96 26.10 -3.13 5.63
C SER A 96 27.01 -4.36 5.54
N ALA A 97 26.46 -5.48 5.07
CA ALA A 97 27.18 -6.71 4.80
C ALA A 97 26.57 -7.40 3.58
N VAL A 98 27.40 -8.06 2.77
CA VAL A 98 26.97 -8.87 1.62
C VAL A 98 27.68 -10.21 1.61
N LEU A 99 26.94 -11.28 1.35
CA LEU A 99 27.47 -12.62 1.17
C LEU A 99 27.36 -13.02 -0.30
N ILE A 100 28.51 -13.24 -0.93
CA ILE A 100 28.62 -13.44 -2.38
C ILE A 100 28.91 -14.91 -2.68
N ASP A 101 28.03 -15.55 -3.45
CA ASP A 101 28.30 -16.80 -4.13
C ASP A 101 29.26 -16.55 -5.30
N ASP A 102 30.49 -17.02 -5.12
CA ASP A 102 31.59 -16.82 -6.05
C ASP A 102 31.65 -17.87 -7.18
N GLY A 103 30.83 -18.91 -7.10
CA GLY A 103 30.85 -20.05 -8.01
C GLY A 103 30.10 -19.83 -9.32
N LEU A 104 29.30 -18.77 -9.43
CA LEU A 104 28.63 -18.41 -10.67
C LEU A 104 29.63 -17.94 -11.72
N GLN A 105 29.55 -18.52 -12.92
CA GLN A 105 30.43 -18.20 -14.04
C GLN A 105 29.89 -16.96 -14.77
N LEU A 106 30.66 -15.88 -14.70
CA LEU A 106 30.40 -14.61 -15.36
C LEU A 106 31.69 -14.15 -16.03
N ASP A 107 31.58 -13.56 -17.22
CA ASP A 107 32.73 -13.00 -17.90
C ASP A 107 33.12 -11.65 -17.29
N LYS A 108 34.42 -11.42 -17.12
CA LYS A 108 34.97 -10.16 -16.60
C LYS A 108 34.36 -9.72 -15.26
N LYS A 109 34.10 -10.67 -14.35
CA LYS A 109 33.61 -10.39 -12.99
C LYS A 109 34.70 -9.82 -12.07
N HIS A 110 34.30 -8.97 -11.13
CA HIS A 110 35.16 -8.48 -10.06
C HIS A 110 35.34 -9.53 -8.96
N ASP A 111 36.45 -9.45 -8.23
CA ASP A 111 36.73 -10.31 -7.07
C ASP A 111 36.05 -9.78 -5.80
N LEU A 112 36.13 -10.58 -4.72
CA LEU A 112 35.53 -10.21 -3.43
C LEU A 112 36.22 -8.98 -2.79
N GLU A 113 37.50 -8.75 -3.05
CA GLU A 113 38.22 -7.57 -2.54
C GLU A 113 37.67 -6.28 -3.12
N TRP A 114 37.32 -6.27 -4.42
CA TRP A 114 36.69 -5.11 -5.05
C TRP A 114 35.37 -4.74 -4.36
N HIS A 115 34.56 -5.72 -3.96
CA HIS A 115 33.28 -5.49 -3.27
C HIS A 115 33.48 -4.88 -1.87
N LYS A 116 34.64 -5.07 -1.21
CA LYS A 116 34.95 -4.43 0.08
C LYS A 116 35.09 -2.91 -0.02
N SER A 117 35.26 -2.37 -1.24
CA SER A 117 35.20 -0.93 -1.47
C SER A 117 33.77 -0.36 -1.37
N LEU A 118 32.75 -1.22 -1.43
CA LEU A 118 31.34 -0.83 -1.45
C LEU A 118 30.68 -0.99 -0.07
N VAL A 119 31.03 -2.04 0.67
CA VAL A 119 30.44 -2.35 1.98
C VAL A 119 31.50 -2.81 3.00
N PRO A 120 31.28 -2.58 4.31
CA PRO A 120 32.23 -2.95 5.35
C PRO A 120 32.53 -4.45 5.45
N VAL A 121 31.54 -5.30 5.21
CA VAL A 121 31.67 -6.76 5.34
C VAL A 121 31.28 -7.44 4.04
N VAL A 122 32.22 -8.17 3.45
CA VAL A 122 31.99 -9.06 2.31
C VAL A 122 32.35 -10.46 2.73
N GLY A 123 31.39 -11.37 2.68
CA GLY A 123 31.59 -12.78 2.98
C GLY A 123 31.52 -13.65 1.73
N ARG A 124 32.30 -14.71 1.72
CA ARG A 124 32.34 -15.70 0.65
C ARG A 124 31.35 -16.84 0.93
N ILE A 125 30.46 -17.12 -0.03
CA ILE A 125 29.66 -18.35 -0.08
C ILE A 125 30.25 -19.24 -1.17
N LEU A 126 30.57 -20.49 -0.82
CA LEU A 126 31.22 -21.42 -1.73
C LEU A 126 30.20 -22.35 -2.39
N ARG A 127 30.12 -22.32 -3.73
CA ARG A 127 29.27 -23.24 -4.50
C ARG A 127 29.92 -24.62 -4.62
N ILE A 128 29.27 -25.62 -4.05
CA ILE A 128 29.78 -26.99 -3.90
C ILE A 128 30.06 -27.64 -5.27
N GLU A 129 29.09 -27.59 -6.18
CA GLU A 129 29.19 -28.22 -7.49
C GLU A 129 30.31 -27.60 -8.32
N ARG A 130 30.52 -26.28 -8.17
CA ARG A 130 31.58 -25.58 -8.87
C ARG A 130 32.96 -26.00 -8.39
N LEU A 131 33.14 -26.12 -7.06
CA LEU A 131 34.39 -26.62 -6.49
C LEU A 131 34.71 -28.03 -7.02
N ALA A 132 33.71 -28.91 -7.06
CA ALA A 132 33.87 -30.27 -7.57
C ALA A 132 34.21 -30.28 -9.07
N GLU A 133 33.53 -29.46 -9.89
CA GLU A 133 33.85 -29.28 -11.32
C GLU A 133 35.29 -28.79 -11.53
N GLU A 134 35.75 -27.82 -10.75
CA GLU A 134 37.12 -27.28 -10.83
C GLU A 134 38.19 -28.32 -10.50
N ILE A 135 37.96 -29.14 -9.47
CA ILE A 135 38.86 -30.24 -9.11
C ILE A 135 38.94 -31.27 -10.25
N LEU A 136 37.80 -31.65 -10.83
CA LEU A 136 37.75 -32.65 -11.90
C LEU A 136 38.27 -32.12 -13.25
N ASP A 137 38.32 -30.80 -13.42
CA ASP A 137 38.98 -30.16 -14.56
C ASP A 137 40.52 -30.13 -14.43
N GLU A 138 41.08 -30.28 -13.22
CA GLU A 138 42.52 -30.45 -13.02
C GLU A 138 43.00 -31.83 -13.52
N GLU A 139 44.19 -31.86 -14.13
CA GLU A 139 44.87 -33.12 -14.45
C GLU A 139 45.51 -33.69 -13.17
N MET A 140 45.37 -35.01 -12.97
CA MET A 140 46.05 -35.69 -11.87
C MET A 140 47.57 -35.60 -12.06
N ARG A 141 48.28 -35.19 -11.00
CA ARG A 141 49.74 -34.96 -11.01
C ARG A 141 50.56 -36.20 -11.36
N ASP A 142 49.99 -37.39 -11.20
CA ASP A 142 50.62 -38.68 -11.48
C ASP A 142 50.14 -39.34 -12.80
N GLY A 143 49.24 -38.69 -13.54
CA GLY A 143 48.67 -39.21 -14.78
C GLY A 143 47.64 -40.33 -14.62
N SER A 144 47.19 -40.60 -13.39
CA SER A 144 46.14 -41.59 -13.12
C SER A 144 44.73 -41.07 -13.44
N VAL A 145 43.78 -42.00 -13.58
CA VAL A 145 42.37 -41.68 -13.89
C VAL A 145 41.63 -41.40 -12.58
N TRP A 146 40.72 -40.41 -12.61
CA TRP A 146 39.82 -40.14 -11.49
C TRP A 146 39.05 -41.38 -11.04
N THR A 147 39.12 -41.64 -9.74
CA THR A 147 38.28 -42.59 -8.99
C THR A 147 37.49 -41.85 -7.93
N LEU A 148 36.43 -42.45 -7.39
CA LEU A 148 35.64 -41.84 -6.32
C LEU A 148 36.49 -41.56 -5.09
N ASP A 149 37.40 -42.46 -4.71
CA ASP A 149 38.29 -42.29 -3.56
C ASP A 149 39.27 -41.13 -3.75
N SER A 150 39.92 -41.07 -4.92
CA SER A 150 40.88 -39.99 -5.23
C SER A 150 40.18 -38.64 -5.31
N PHE A 151 39.01 -38.57 -5.93
CA PHE A 151 38.17 -37.37 -5.93
C PHE A 151 37.74 -36.98 -4.51
N THR A 152 37.19 -37.91 -3.73
CA THR A 152 36.69 -37.63 -2.37
C THR A 152 37.80 -37.06 -1.49
N ASN A 153 38.99 -37.67 -1.52
CA ASN A 153 40.14 -37.19 -0.74
C ASN A 153 40.52 -35.75 -1.10
N ILE A 154 40.64 -35.43 -2.40
CA ILE A 154 41.03 -34.09 -2.87
C ILE A 154 39.91 -33.06 -2.61
N PHE A 155 38.65 -33.46 -2.85
CA PHE A 155 37.48 -32.62 -2.60
C PHE A 155 37.36 -32.24 -1.13
N GLU A 156 37.45 -33.22 -0.23
CA GLU A 156 37.42 -32.96 1.20
C GLU A 156 38.63 -32.14 1.64
N GLU A 157 39.85 -32.44 1.18
CA GLU A 157 41.04 -31.66 1.51
C GLU A 157 40.86 -30.18 1.13
N ARG A 158 40.38 -29.91 -0.08
CA ARG A 158 40.18 -28.54 -0.58
C ARG A 158 39.03 -27.83 0.11
N LEU A 159 37.93 -28.52 0.40
CA LEU A 159 36.83 -27.93 1.14
C LEU A 159 37.25 -27.62 2.60
N ASN A 160 38.04 -28.50 3.22
CA ASN A 160 38.58 -28.28 4.57
C ASN A 160 39.55 -27.11 4.65
N SER A 161 40.38 -26.91 3.63
CA SER A 161 41.35 -25.81 3.64
C SER A 161 40.68 -24.44 3.61
N VAL A 162 39.54 -24.31 2.94
CA VAL A 162 38.78 -23.05 2.85
C VAL A 162 37.64 -22.93 3.86
N ALA A 163 37.31 -23.99 4.62
CA ALA A 163 36.13 -24.03 5.50
C ALA A 163 36.11 -22.92 6.57
N ARG A 164 37.27 -22.38 6.97
CA ARG A 164 37.36 -21.27 7.94
C ARG A 164 37.36 -19.88 7.30
N GLU A 165 37.43 -19.80 5.98
CA GLU A 165 37.51 -18.57 5.19
C GLU A 165 36.17 -18.22 4.51
N ILE A 166 35.18 -19.10 4.63
CA ILE A 166 33.85 -18.96 4.04
C ILE A 166 32.79 -18.82 5.12
N TYR A 167 31.67 -18.19 4.75
CA TYR A 167 30.53 -17.99 5.65
C TYR A 167 29.42 -19.04 5.46
N GLY A 168 29.48 -19.81 4.37
CA GLY A 168 28.53 -20.86 4.08
C GLY A 168 28.81 -21.55 2.76
N LEU A 169 28.10 -22.65 2.55
CA LEU A 169 28.07 -23.40 1.31
C LEU A 169 26.81 -23.08 0.53
N LYS A 170 26.84 -23.26 -0.78
CA LYS A 170 25.66 -23.21 -1.67
C LYS A 170 25.62 -24.47 -2.51
N THR A 171 24.43 -25.05 -2.65
CA THR A 171 24.15 -26.08 -3.65
C THR A 171 23.16 -25.57 -4.69
N ILE A 172 23.39 -25.98 -5.94
CA ILE A 172 22.51 -25.78 -7.09
C ILE A 172 21.93 -27.11 -7.58
N ALA A 173 21.80 -28.13 -6.72
CA ALA A 173 21.22 -29.42 -7.05
C ALA A 173 19.86 -29.30 -7.78
N ALA A 174 19.03 -28.31 -7.41
CA ALA A 174 17.77 -28.01 -8.10
C ALA A 174 17.92 -27.72 -9.62
N TYR A 175 19.03 -27.09 -10.05
CA TYR A 175 19.33 -26.85 -11.48
C TYR A 175 19.89 -28.06 -12.20
N ARG A 176 20.21 -29.13 -11.48
CA ARG A 176 20.95 -30.28 -12.01
C ARG A 176 20.11 -31.55 -11.93
N SER A 177 19.99 -32.11 -10.74
CA SER A 177 19.39 -33.42 -10.49
C SER A 177 18.09 -33.37 -9.68
N GLY A 178 17.73 -32.21 -9.13
CA GLY A 178 16.56 -32.03 -8.27
C GLY A 178 16.86 -32.11 -6.78
N LEU A 179 15.84 -31.81 -5.96
CA LEU A 179 15.96 -31.68 -4.50
C LEU A 179 15.68 -32.98 -3.73
N ASP A 180 15.37 -34.08 -4.40
CA ASP A 180 15.12 -35.40 -3.76
C ASP A 180 16.44 -36.09 -3.42
N ILE A 181 17.21 -35.53 -2.50
CA ILE A 181 18.59 -35.94 -2.23
C ILE A 181 18.64 -37.31 -1.55
N ASP A 182 19.36 -38.26 -2.17
CA ASP A 182 19.70 -39.52 -1.51
C ASP A 182 20.88 -39.30 -0.55
N THR A 183 20.64 -39.51 0.75
CA THR A 183 21.68 -39.36 1.77
C THR A 183 22.58 -40.58 1.92
N ASN A 184 22.26 -41.71 1.28
CA ASN A 184 23.00 -42.97 1.41
C ASN A 184 23.38 -43.55 0.04
N VAL A 185 23.91 -42.69 -0.84
CA VAL A 185 24.38 -43.09 -2.17
C VAL A 185 25.37 -44.24 -2.07
N ASP A 186 25.12 -45.32 -2.83
CA ASP A 186 26.03 -46.45 -2.91
C ASP A 186 27.36 -46.04 -3.59
N SER A 187 28.49 -46.54 -3.09
CA SER A 187 29.81 -46.19 -3.61
C SER A 187 30.00 -46.57 -5.09
N ILE A 188 29.35 -47.63 -5.56
CA ILE A 188 29.40 -48.05 -6.97
C ILE A 188 28.61 -47.07 -7.82
N GLU A 189 27.41 -46.68 -7.38
CA GLU A 189 26.59 -45.68 -8.09
C GLU A 189 27.26 -44.30 -8.16
N ALA A 190 27.90 -43.88 -7.06
CA ALA A 190 28.67 -42.64 -7.02
C ALA A 190 29.90 -42.69 -7.96
N GLU A 191 30.62 -43.81 -8.01
CA GLU A 191 31.72 -44.04 -8.95
C GLU A 191 31.22 -44.01 -10.40
N GLU A 192 30.14 -44.71 -10.73
CA GLU A 192 29.54 -44.69 -12.07
C GLU A 192 29.11 -43.27 -12.47
N GLY A 193 28.54 -42.51 -11.53
CA GLY A 193 28.16 -41.12 -11.72
C GLY A 193 29.34 -40.19 -11.97
N LEU A 194 30.45 -40.40 -11.26
CA LEU A 194 31.74 -39.72 -11.51
C LEU A 194 32.25 -40.04 -12.92
N GLN A 195 32.31 -41.33 -13.29
CA GLN A 195 32.78 -41.75 -14.62
C GLN A 195 31.90 -41.20 -15.74
N HIS A 196 30.59 -41.07 -15.51
CA HIS A 196 29.69 -40.41 -16.46
C HIS A 196 30.02 -38.93 -16.62
N THR A 197 30.25 -38.23 -15.50
CA THR A 197 30.57 -36.80 -15.45
C THR A 197 31.86 -36.49 -16.24
N LEU A 198 32.87 -37.35 -16.14
CA LEU A 198 34.17 -37.19 -16.80
C LEU A 198 34.12 -37.30 -18.33
N ARG A 199 33.02 -37.79 -18.90
CA ARG A 199 32.86 -37.92 -20.37
C ARG A 199 32.73 -36.57 -21.09
N ARG A 200 32.50 -35.48 -20.36
CA ARG A 200 32.34 -34.12 -20.90
C ARG A 200 33.47 -33.22 -20.40
N LYS A 201 34.06 -32.47 -21.32
CA LYS A 201 35.04 -31.39 -21.03
C LYS A 201 34.57 -30.06 -21.64
N PRO A 202 34.60 -28.92 -20.93
CA PRO A 202 34.87 -28.81 -19.48
C PRO A 202 33.86 -29.60 -18.66
N VAL A 203 34.27 -30.04 -17.47
CA VAL A 203 33.43 -30.88 -16.60
C VAL A 203 32.19 -30.10 -16.19
N ARG A 204 31.03 -30.73 -16.31
CA ARG A 204 29.76 -30.22 -15.82
C ARG A 204 29.05 -31.34 -15.09
N ILE A 205 28.86 -31.19 -13.78
CA ILE A 205 28.25 -32.24 -12.96
C ILE A 205 26.73 -32.21 -13.15
N THR A 206 26.16 -33.31 -13.65
CA THR A 206 24.71 -33.47 -13.85
C THR A 206 24.18 -34.82 -13.36
N ASN A 207 25.05 -35.77 -13.03
CA ASN A 207 24.61 -37.09 -12.56
C ASN A 207 24.09 -37.00 -11.12
N LYS A 208 22.89 -37.52 -10.89
CA LYS A 208 22.19 -37.43 -9.60
C LYS A 208 22.96 -38.09 -8.45
N SER A 209 23.33 -39.36 -8.57
CA SER A 209 24.04 -40.09 -7.52
C SER A 209 25.35 -39.38 -7.16
N PHE A 210 26.08 -38.86 -8.14
CA PHE A 210 27.30 -38.12 -7.87
C PHE A 210 27.07 -36.74 -7.21
N ILE A 211 26.01 -36.00 -7.59
CA ILE A 211 25.65 -34.74 -6.92
C ILE A 211 25.24 -34.99 -5.47
N ASP A 212 24.38 -35.98 -5.24
CA ASP A 212 23.90 -36.34 -3.91
C ASP A 212 25.08 -36.80 -3.03
N TYR A 213 26.03 -37.56 -3.60
CA TYR A 213 27.28 -37.93 -2.93
C TYR A 213 28.15 -36.71 -2.58
N VAL A 214 28.39 -35.78 -3.52
CA VAL A 214 29.17 -34.57 -3.27
C VAL A 214 28.50 -33.68 -2.20
N LEU A 215 27.17 -33.55 -2.25
CA LEU A 215 26.40 -32.77 -1.28
C LEU A 215 26.47 -33.39 0.12
N THR A 216 26.33 -34.71 0.26
CA THR A 216 26.43 -35.41 1.55
C THR A 216 27.82 -35.28 2.17
N ARG A 217 28.89 -35.41 1.38
CA ARG A 217 30.28 -35.14 1.83
C ARG A 217 30.47 -33.70 2.27
N SER A 218 29.89 -32.75 1.53
CA SER A 218 29.92 -31.34 1.88
C SER A 218 29.18 -31.04 3.19
N LEU A 219 28.04 -31.69 3.43
CA LEU A 219 27.26 -31.58 4.66
C LEU A 219 28.02 -32.13 5.88
N GLU A 220 28.75 -33.24 5.74
CA GLU A 220 29.60 -33.77 6.82
C GLU A 220 30.65 -32.72 7.26
N ILE A 221 31.26 -32.04 6.30
CA ILE A 221 32.21 -30.94 6.57
C ILE A 221 31.47 -29.72 7.13
N ALA A 222 30.30 -29.37 6.60
CA ALA A 222 29.50 -28.25 7.08
C ALA A 222 29.13 -28.40 8.56
N VAL A 223 28.69 -29.59 8.98
CA VAL A 223 28.40 -29.91 10.38
C VAL A 223 29.67 -29.80 11.25
N ARG A 224 30.81 -30.29 10.75
CA ARG A 224 32.08 -30.24 11.49
C ARG A 224 32.60 -28.82 11.73
N PHE A 225 32.43 -27.93 10.76
CA PHE A 225 32.88 -26.54 10.84
C PHE A 225 31.76 -25.55 11.25
N ASP A 226 30.55 -26.05 11.48
CA ASP A 226 29.35 -25.25 11.74
C ASP A 226 29.08 -24.20 10.65
N LEU A 227 29.21 -24.62 9.39
CA LEU A 227 28.88 -23.84 8.22
C LEU A 227 27.41 -24.04 7.84
N PRO A 228 26.67 -22.97 7.54
CA PRO A 228 25.34 -23.08 6.97
C PRO A 228 25.40 -23.50 5.50
N LEU A 229 24.30 -24.10 5.02
CA LEU A 229 24.07 -24.44 3.62
C LEU A 229 22.92 -23.62 3.05
N GLN A 230 23.17 -22.94 1.95
CA GLN A 230 22.15 -22.33 1.09
C GLN A 230 21.73 -23.35 0.03
N ILE A 231 20.42 -23.56 -0.12
CA ILE A 231 19.85 -24.44 -1.14
C ILE A 231 19.03 -23.60 -2.10
N HIS A 232 19.35 -23.66 -3.39
CA HIS A 232 18.48 -23.10 -4.42
C HIS A 232 17.15 -23.85 -4.45
N THR A 233 16.02 -23.13 -4.41
CA THR A 233 14.68 -23.73 -4.51
C THR A 233 13.76 -22.87 -5.35
N GLY A 234 12.69 -23.46 -5.88
CA GLY A 234 11.74 -22.73 -6.73
C GLY A 234 12.32 -22.43 -8.12
N TYR A 235 11.83 -21.35 -8.73
CA TYR A 235 12.12 -21.01 -10.12
C TYR A 235 13.54 -20.47 -10.37
N GLY A 236 13.87 -20.34 -11.66
CA GLY A 236 15.14 -19.85 -12.19
C GLY A 236 15.07 -19.76 -13.72
N ASP A 237 16.22 -19.63 -14.36
CA ASP A 237 16.35 -19.68 -15.82
C ASP A 237 15.90 -21.02 -16.45
N LYS A 238 16.01 -21.10 -17.78
CA LYS A 238 15.56 -22.25 -18.59
C LYS A 238 16.25 -23.59 -18.27
N GLU A 239 17.41 -23.59 -17.61
CA GLU A 239 18.11 -24.83 -17.24
C GLU A 239 17.45 -25.51 -16.04
N LEU A 240 16.67 -24.78 -15.24
CA LEU A 240 15.99 -25.30 -14.05
C LEU A 240 14.70 -26.04 -14.42
N ASP A 241 14.57 -27.28 -13.98
CA ASP A 241 13.30 -28.01 -14.01
C ASP A 241 12.50 -27.70 -12.74
N LEU A 242 11.51 -26.80 -12.86
CA LEU A 242 10.71 -26.36 -11.72
C LEU A 242 10.01 -27.51 -10.98
N ARG A 243 9.73 -28.62 -11.66
CA ARG A 243 9.10 -29.81 -11.05
C ARG A 243 10.00 -30.45 -10.00
N LEU A 244 11.31 -30.36 -10.17
CA LEU A 244 12.32 -30.96 -9.31
C LEU A 244 12.83 -30.00 -8.22
N ALA A 245 12.38 -28.75 -8.24
CA ALA A 245 12.81 -27.68 -7.35
C ALA A 245 11.86 -27.42 -6.17
N ASN A 246 10.86 -28.28 -5.95
CA ASN A 246 9.97 -28.21 -4.79
C ASN A 246 10.73 -28.58 -3.51
N PRO A 247 10.73 -27.71 -2.47
CA PRO A 247 11.50 -27.94 -1.27
C PRO A 247 11.05 -29.16 -0.44
N LEU A 248 9.82 -29.66 -0.62
CA LEU A 248 9.35 -30.88 0.09
C LEU A 248 10.18 -32.12 -0.21
N HIS A 249 10.86 -32.16 -1.37
CA HIS A 249 11.76 -33.25 -1.71
C HIS A 249 12.97 -33.36 -0.76
N LEU A 250 13.31 -32.29 -0.04
CA LEU A 250 14.43 -32.28 0.92
C LEU A 250 14.16 -33.09 2.18
N ARG A 251 12.95 -33.64 2.37
CA ARG A 251 12.55 -34.33 3.59
C ARG A 251 13.53 -35.44 4.01
N THR A 252 13.98 -36.26 3.06
CA THR A 252 14.98 -37.33 3.32
C THR A 252 16.27 -36.77 3.92
N LEU A 253 16.75 -35.65 3.39
CA LEU A 253 17.94 -34.95 3.88
C LEU A 253 17.71 -34.30 5.25
N LEU A 254 16.55 -33.68 5.46
CA LEU A 254 16.20 -33.00 6.72
C LEU A 254 15.97 -33.97 7.88
N GLU A 255 15.49 -35.19 7.59
CA GLU A 255 15.25 -36.25 8.57
C GLU A 255 16.51 -37.09 8.87
N ASP A 256 17.60 -36.92 8.11
CA ASP A 256 18.87 -37.57 8.38
C ASP A 256 19.56 -36.98 9.63
N LYS A 257 19.71 -37.81 10.66
CA LYS A 257 20.26 -37.40 11.96
C LYS A 257 21.69 -36.86 11.85
N ARG A 258 22.48 -37.29 10.86
CA ARG A 258 23.85 -36.80 10.64
C ARG A 258 23.87 -35.29 10.36
N PHE A 259 22.84 -34.80 9.68
CA PHE A 259 22.77 -33.42 9.18
C PHE A 259 21.77 -32.55 9.94
N SER A 260 21.04 -33.11 10.91
CA SER A 260 20.08 -32.38 11.77
C SER A 260 20.63 -31.08 12.39
N ARG A 261 21.93 -30.99 12.64
CA ARG A 261 22.59 -29.80 13.21
C ARG A 261 23.05 -28.77 12.17
N CYS A 262 23.03 -29.09 10.88
CA CYS A 262 23.43 -28.18 9.82
C CYS A 262 22.34 -27.13 9.61
N ARG A 263 22.69 -25.86 9.73
CA ARG A 263 21.78 -24.74 9.45
C ARG A 263 21.55 -24.64 7.94
N ILE A 264 20.30 -24.66 7.50
CA ILE A 264 19.93 -24.67 6.08
C ILE A 264 19.03 -23.47 5.80
N VAL A 265 19.30 -22.74 4.72
CA VAL A 265 18.38 -21.71 4.20
C VAL A 265 17.90 -22.08 2.80
N LEU A 266 16.59 -22.07 2.61
CA LEU A 266 15.94 -22.25 1.32
C LEU A 266 15.81 -20.89 0.67
N LEU A 267 16.44 -20.72 -0.50
CA LEU A 267 16.47 -19.43 -1.18
C LEU A 267 15.26 -19.20 -2.06
N HIS A 268 15.01 -17.93 -2.35
CA HIS A 268 14.11 -17.47 -3.40
C HIS A 268 12.62 -17.59 -3.14
N ALA A 269 12.25 -17.51 -1.87
CA ALA A 269 10.92 -17.79 -1.34
C ALA A 269 10.41 -19.17 -1.76
N SER A 270 11.29 -20.03 -2.27
CA SER A 270 10.95 -21.25 -3.01
C SER A 270 9.88 -21.06 -4.09
N TYR A 271 9.67 -19.85 -4.63
CA TYR A 271 8.51 -19.55 -5.48
C TYR A 271 8.40 -20.53 -6.68
N PRO A 272 7.23 -21.14 -6.94
CA PRO A 272 5.91 -20.87 -6.35
C PRO A 272 5.55 -21.71 -5.11
N PHE A 273 6.52 -22.40 -4.51
CA PHE A 273 6.36 -23.32 -3.37
C PHE A 273 6.58 -22.65 -2.01
N SER A 274 6.20 -21.38 -1.86
CA SER A 274 6.44 -20.61 -0.63
C SER A 274 5.74 -21.20 0.59
N LYS A 275 4.54 -21.79 0.40
CA LYS A 275 3.77 -22.47 1.45
C LYS A 275 4.46 -23.72 1.95
N GLU A 276 4.99 -24.53 1.04
CA GLU A 276 5.76 -25.74 1.36
C GLU A 276 7.03 -25.38 2.13
N ALA A 277 7.73 -24.34 1.71
CA ALA A 277 8.91 -23.84 2.40
C ALA A 277 8.58 -23.35 3.82
N SER A 278 7.48 -22.59 3.96
CA SER A 278 6.93 -22.12 5.23
C SER A 278 6.64 -23.28 6.19
N TYR A 279 5.99 -24.33 5.69
CA TYR A 279 5.75 -25.57 6.44
C TYR A 279 7.07 -26.20 6.92
N LEU A 280 8.06 -26.39 6.04
CA LEU A 280 9.34 -26.99 6.43
C LEU A 280 10.07 -26.16 7.50
N ALA A 281 10.08 -24.84 7.39
CA ALA A 281 10.69 -23.97 8.38
C ALA A 281 9.96 -23.99 9.74
N SER A 282 8.65 -24.25 9.74
CA SER A 282 7.85 -24.40 10.96
C SER A 282 8.14 -25.71 11.71
N VAL A 283 8.40 -26.81 10.98
CA VAL A 283 8.57 -28.15 11.57
C VAL A 283 10.03 -28.56 11.79
N TYR A 284 10.96 -28.11 10.95
CA TYR A 284 12.38 -28.46 11.06
C TYR A 284 13.16 -27.30 11.69
N HIS A 285 13.79 -27.55 12.84
CA HIS A 285 14.49 -26.51 13.60
C HIS A 285 15.64 -25.88 12.80
N GLN A 286 16.25 -26.65 11.90
CA GLN A 286 17.43 -26.26 11.13
C GLN A 286 17.12 -25.52 9.82
N VAL A 287 15.84 -25.42 9.42
CA VAL A 287 15.42 -24.77 8.17
C VAL A 287 15.06 -23.30 8.39
N TYR A 288 15.65 -22.45 7.55
CA TYR A 288 15.46 -21.02 7.42
C TYR A 288 15.02 -20.68 6.00
N LEU A 289 14.46 -19.50 5.80
CA LEU A 289 13.89 -19.05 4.54
C LEU A 289 14.52 -17.72 4.13
N ASP A 290 14.73 -17.56 2.84
CA ASP A 290 15.10 -16.31 2.19
C ASP A 290 14.10 -16.02 1.05
N PHE A 291 13.90 -14.75 0.73
CA PHE A 291 12.96 -14.31 -0.33
C PHE A 291 13.60 -13.50 -1.47
N GLY A 292 14.93 -13.48 -1.58
CA GLY A 292 15.64 -12.85 -2.70
C GLY A 292 15.23 -13.45 -4.05
N LEU A 293 15.59 -12.87 -5.20
CA LEU A 293 15.11 -13.26 -6.54
C LEU A 293 13.59 -13.05 -6.73
N ALA A 294 12.72 -13.75 -5.99
CA ALA A 294 11.27 -13.54 -6.03
C ALA A 294 10.93 -12.05 -5.82
N VAL A 295 11.64 -11.42 -4.88
CA VAL A 295 11.77 -9.96 -4.77
C VAL A 295 13.13 -9.54 -5.36
N PRO A 296 13.20 -8.82 -6.50
CA PRO A 296 12.17 -7.98 -7.10
C PRO A 296 11.59 -8.51 -8.43
N HIS A 297 11.64 -9.80 -8.76
CA HIS A 297 11.23 -10.27 -10.10
C HIS A 297 9.73 -10.53 -10.27
N LEU A 298 8.97 -10.77 -9.21
CA LEU A 298 7.52 -10.96 -9.29
C LEU A 298 6.76 -9.63 -9.44
N SER A 299 5.45 -9.71 -9.74
CA SER A 299 4.55 -8.56 -9.63
C SER A 299 4.50 -8.05 -8.17
N VAL A 300 4.02 -6.82 -7.92
CA VAL A 300 3.92 -6.31 -6.53
C VAL A 300 3.07 -7.23 -5.66
N HIS A 301 1.96 -7.72 -6.22
CA HIS A 301 1.12 -8.71 -5.57
C HIS A 301 1.85 -10.04 -5.35
N GLY A 302 2.54 -10.57 -6.36
CA GLY A 302 3.29 -11.83 -6.24
C GLY A 302 4.40 -11.76 -5.18
N MET A 303 5.16 -10.67 -5.15
CA MET A 303 6.16 -10.43 -4.10
C MET A 303 5.54 -10.41 -2.70
N THR A 304 4.43 -9.68 -2.54
CA THR A 304 3.72 -9.57 -1.25
C THR A 304 3.15 -10.91 -0.82
N SER A 305 2.50 -11.64 -1.74
CA SER A 305 1.93 -12.96 -1.50
C SER A 305 3.00 -13.95 -1.06
N SER A 306 4.13 -14.02 -1.77
CA SER A 306 5.21 -14.95 -1.40
C SER A 306 5.76 -14.66 0.00
N VAL A 307 6.00 -13.39 0.36
CA VAL A 307 6.50 -13.05 1.70
C VAL A 307 5.46 -13.32 2.78
N LYS A 308 4.16 -13.10 2.52
CA LYS A 308 3.07 -13.52 3.42
C LYS A 308 3.07 -15.03 3.63
N GLU A 309 3.10 -15.81 2.54
CA GLU A 309 3.10 -17.27 2.59
C GLU A 309 4.30 -17.84 3.37
N LEU A 310 5.48 -17.22 3.26
CA LEU A 310 6.62 -17.60 4.10
C LEU A 310 6.36 -17.35 5.60
N LEU A 311 5.60 -16.32 5.96
CA LEU A 311 5.29 -15.95 7.34
C LEU A 311 4.01 -16.62 7.90
N ASP A 312 3.21 -17.30 7.06
CA ASP A 312 1.99 -18.00 7.49
C ASP A 312 2.27 -19.08 8.54
N LEU A 313 3.37 -19.85 8.39
CA LEU A 313 3.75 -20.93 9.31
C LEU A 313 5.16 -20.76 9.87
N ALA A 314 6.10 -20.21 9.09
CA ALA A 314 7.47 -20.08 9.57
C ALA A 314 7.58 -19.01 10.66
N SER A 315 8.45 -19.25 11.63
CA SER A 315 8.81 -18.22 12.61
C SER A 315 9.49 -17.03 11.89
N ILE A 316 9.10 -15.80 12.26
CA ILE A 316 9.76 -14.56 11.82
C ILE A 316 11.28 -14.61 12.06
N LYS A 317 11.74 -15.32 13.10
CA LYS A 317 13.17 -15.52 13.41
C LYS A 317 13.93 -16.42 12.43
N LYS A 318 13.23 -16.99 11.45
CA LYS A 318 13.77 -17.88 10.43
C LYS A 318 13.64 -17.33 9.01
N VAL A 319 13.01 -16.17 8.82
CA VAL A 319 12.88 -15.52 7.52
C VAL A 319 13.92 -14.42 7.38
N MET A 320 14.68 -14.41 6.30
CA MET A 320 15.82 -13.53 6.06
C MET A 320 15.71 -12.83 4.72
N PHE A 321 16.42 -11.71 4.61
CA PHE A 321 16.53 -10.94 3.39
C PHE A 321 17.83 -11.28 2.62
N SER A 322 17.69 -11.33 1.30
CA SER A 322 18.79 -11.15 0.35
C SER A 322 18.30 -10.41 -0.88
N THR A 323 19.23 -9.82 -1.63
CA THR A 323 18.90 -9.16 -2.90
C THR A 323 18.85 -10.14 -4.07
N ASP A 324 19.56 -11.26 -3.95
CA ASP A 324 19.97 -12.08 -5.09
C ASP A 324 20.63 -11.25 -6.20
N GLY A 325 21.41 -10.22 -5.80
CA GLY A 325 22.02 -9.28 -6.71
C GLY A 325 22.91 -9.98 -7.72
N TYR A 326 22.67 -9.77 -9.02
CA TYR A 326 23.27 -10.55 -10.09
C TYR A 326 23.81 -9.69 -11.23
N ALA A 327 25.13 -9.80 -11.47
CA ALA A 327 25.92 -9.18 -12.55
C ALA A 327 25.94 -7.63 -12.59
N CYS A 328 24.82 -6.97 -12.35
CA CYS A 328 24.68 -5.52 -12.37
C CYS A 328 24.43 -4.97 -10.95
N PRO A 329 25.12 -3.89 -10.53
CA PRO A 329 24.93 -3.28 -9.20
C PRO A 329 23.49 -2.80 -8.95
N GLU A 330 22.74 -2.48 -10.01
CA GLU A 330 21.34 -2.07 -9.93
C GLU A 330 20.44 -3.11 -9.27
N THR A 331 20.74 -4.39 -9.44
CA THR A 331 19.93 -5.50 -8.91
C THR A 331 19.93 -5.53 -7.37
N TYR A 332 21.07 -5.22 -6.75
CA TYR A 332 21.22 -5.04 -5.30
C TYR A 332 20.28 -3.95 -4.77
N TYR A 333 20.28 -2.79 -5.45
CA TYR A 333 19.39 -1.68 -5.10
C TYR A 333 17.92 -2.06 -5.27
N LEU A 334 17.57 -2.70 -6.38
CA LEU A 334 16.18 -3.08 -6.67
C LEU A 334 15.64 -4.09 -5.66
N GLY A 335 16.43 -5.13 -5.32
CA GLY A 335 16.08 -6.12 -4.32
C GLY A 335 15.84 -5.47 -2.96
N ALA A 336 16.78 -4.66 -2.48
CA ALA A 336 16.66 -3.92 -1.22
C ALA A 336 15.45 -2.99 -1.18
N ARG A 337 15.25 -2.19 -2.23
CA ARG A 337 14.16 -1.22 -2.31
C ARG A 337 12.79 -1.90 -2.30
N LYS A 338 12.62 -2.98 -3.09
CA LYS A 338 11.36 -3.73 -3.13
C LYS A 338 11.13 -4.57 -1.88
N ALA A 339 12.16 -5.13 -1.28
CA ALA A 339 12.03 -5.82 -0.01
C ALA A 339 11.52 -4.90 1.09
N ARG A 340 12.02 -3.65 1.17
CA ARG A 340 11.49 -2.65 2.11
C ARG A 340 10.00 -2.38 1.90
N GLU A 341 9.59 -2.12 0.66
CA GLU A 341 8.17 -1.90 0.32
C GLU A 341 7.29 -3.11 0.72
N VAL A 342 7.74 -4.32 0.39
CA VAL A 342 6.99 -5.56 0.62
C VAL A 342 6.93 -5.91 2.10
N VAL A 343 8.06 -5.93 2.81
CA VAL A 343 8.12 -6.26 4.25
C VAL A 343 7.32 -5.24 5.06
N PHE A 344 7.37 -3.95 4.71
CA PHE A 344 6.49 -2.96 5.33
C PHE A 344 5.02 -3.31 5.15
N SER A 345 4.59 -3.64 3.92
CA SER A 345 3.20 -4.01 3.65
C SER A 345 2.77 -5.24 4.43
N VAL A 346 3.59 -6.30 4.43
CA VAL A 346 3.27 -7.55 5.11
C VAL A 346 3.18 -7.39 6.62
N LEU A 347 4.15 -6.69 7.23
CA LEU A 347 4.13 -6.45 8.67
C LEU A 347 3.05 -5.44 9.09
N CYS A 348 2.72 -4.48 8.22
CA CYS A 348 1.61 -3.56 8.43
C CYS A 348 0.28 -4.32 8.45
N ASP A 349 0.06 -5.23 7.49
CA ASP A 349 -1.14 -6.07 7.45
C ASP A 349 -1.22 -6.94 8.71
N ALA A 350 -0.12 -7.60 9.11
CA ALA A 350 -0.07 -8.38 10.36
C ALA A 350 -0.39 -7.53 11.61
N CYS A 351 -0.02 -6.25 11.63
CA CYS A 351 -0.41 -5.34 12.72
C CYS A 351 -1.89 -4.97 12.69
N VAL A 352 -2.45 -4.78 11.50
CA VAL A 352 -3.86 -4.44 11.30
C VAL A 352 -4.77 -5.63 11.65
N ASP A 353 -4.35 -6.82 11.27
CA ASP A 353 -5.06 -8.07 11.51
C ASP A 353 -4.94 -8.54 12.98
N GLY A 354 -3.99 -7.98 13.73
CA GLY A 354 -3.79 -8.24 15.16
C GLY A 354 -2.83 -9.39 15.46
N ASP A 355 -2.14 -9.92 14.45
CA ASP A 355 -1.12 -10.96 14.59
C ASP A 355 0.15 -10.44 15.29
N LEU A 356 0.47 -9.17 15.10
CA LEU A 356 1.62 -8.50 15.73
C LEU A 356 1.21 -7.16 16.34
N SER A 357 1.75 -6.84 17.51
CA SER A 357 1.84 -5.44 17.93
C SER A 357 2.89 -4.71 17.10
N VAL A 358 2.78 -3.39 16.99
CA VAL A 358 3.74 -2.64 16.19
C VAL A 358 5.18 -2.66 16.74
N PRO A 359 5.42 -2.66 18.07
CA PRO A 359 6.76 -2.93 18.59
C PRO A 359 7.32 -4.28 18.12
N GLU A 360 6.51 -5.34 18.11
CA GLU A 360 6.93 -6.66 17.59
C GLU A 360 7.21 -6.61 16.10
N ALA A 361 6.41 -5.86 15.31
CA ALA A 361 6.69 -5.64 13.90
C ALA A 361 8.00 -4.87 13.65
N ILE A 362 8.31 -3.85 14.47
CA ILE A 362 9.59 -3.13 14.39
C ILE A 362 10.76 -4.06 14.72
N GLU A 363 10.58 -4.96 15.68
CA GLU A 363 11.57 -6.00 15.96
C GLU A 363 11.70 -6.97 14.77
N ALA A 364 10.59 -7.39 14.17
CA ALA A 364 10.56 -8.25 12.99
C ALA A 364 11.32 -7.63 11.81
N VAL A 365 11.25 -6.30 11.61
CA VAL A 365 12.06 -5.59 10.61
C VAL A 365 13.55 -5.82 10.85
N GLN A 366 14.01 -5.64 12.09
CA GLN A 366 15.43 -5.87 12.43
C GLN A 366 15.81 -7.33 12.29
N ASP A 367 14.91 -8.26 12.61
CA ASP A 367 15.13 -9.69 12.45
C ASP A 367 15.31 -10.07 10.98
N ILE A 368 14.32 -9.74 10.15
CA ILE A 368 14.26 -10.11 8.74
C ILE A 368 15.44 -9.50 7.96
N PHE A 369 15.74 -8.22 8.17
CA PHE A 369 16.74 -7.51 7.38
C PHE A 369 18.17 -7.63 7.88
N ALA A 370 18.40 -8.03 9.13
CA ALA A 370 19.74 -8.00 9.72
C ALA A 370 20.03 -9.11 10.75
N ARG A 371 19.27 -9.20 11.84
CA ARG A 371 19.64 -10.05 12.99
C ARG A 371 19.64 -11.54 12.64
N ASN A 372 18.61 -12.01 11.93
CA ASN A 372 18.51 -13.42 11.54
C ASN A 372 19.72 -13.84 10.69
N ALA A 373 20.08 -13.06 9.67
CA ALA A 373 21.25 -13.34 8.83
C ALA A 373 22.57 -13.20 9.61
N THR A 374 22.68 -12.21 10.50
CA THR A 374 23.87 -12.01 11.35
C THR A 374 24.13 -13.23 12.24
N GLU A 375 23.08 -13.75 12.88
CA GLU A 375 23.16 -14.93 13.75
C GLU A 375 23.35 -16.22 12.93
N PHE A 376 22.62 -16.36 11.83
CA PHE A 376 22.69 -17.52 10.94
C PHE A 376 24.07 -17.66 10.28
N TYR A 377 24.72 -16.57 9.88
CA TYR A 377 26.06 -16.61 9.28
C TYR A 377 27.19 -16.29 10.26
N LYS A 378 26.87 -15.99 11.53
CA LYS A 378 27.85 -15.59 12.58
C LYS A 378 28.74 -14.42 12.15
N LEU A 379 28.12 -13.36 11.61
CA LEU A 379 28.84 -12.19 11.13
C LEU A 379 29.39 -11.37 12.32
N ASN A 380 30.68 -11.05 12.29
CA ASN A 380 31.30 -10.14 13.26
C ASN A 380 31.09 -8.69 12.84
N LEU A 381 29.86 -8.20 12.98
CA LEU A 381 29.57 -6.77 12.83
C LEU A 381 30.01 -6.05 14.12
N ALA A 382 30.94 -5.08 14.01
CA ALA A 382 31.41 -4.35 15.18
C ALA A 382 30.22 -3.71 15.93
N PRO A 383 30.10 -3.87 17.25
CA PRO A 383 28.97 -3.33 18.00
C PRO A 383 29.08 -1.80 18.02
N LYS A 384 28.21 -1.10 17.27
CA LYS A 384 27.89 0.29 17.59
C LYS A 384 27.01 0.26 18.85
N SER A 385 27.52 0.84 19.94
CA SER A 385 26.95 0.80 21.28
C SER A 385 25.44 1.08 21.30
N LEU A 386 24.68 0.11 21.79
CA LEU A 386 23.39 0.36 22.41
C LEU A 386 23.61 1.15 23.72
N VAL A 387 22.94 2.30 23.81
CA VAL A 387 22.72 3.15 25.00
C VAL A 387 23.90 4.00 25.51
N SER A 388 23.84 5.32 25.26
CA SER A 388 24.21 6.31 26.27
C SER A 388 23.30 7.54 26.21
N LYS A 389 22.89 8.00 27.40
CA LYS A 389 22.12 9.21 27.64
C LYS A 389 23.03 10.45 27.49
N HIS A 390 22.44 11.51 26.93
CA HIS A 390 22.82 12.93 26.98
C HIS A 390 23.81 13.53 25.95
N SER A 391 23.40 14.75 25.57
CA SER A 391 24.08 15.85 24.86
C SER A 391 24.29 15.71 23.34
N LEU A 392 23.25 16.10 22.60
CA LEU A 392 23.36 16.58 21.21
C LEU A 392 24.02 17.96 21.19
N SER A 393 25.21 18.06 20.60
CA SER A 393 25.70 19.28 19.96
C SER A 393 25.65 19.08 18.44
N PRO A 394 25.15 20.05 17.66
CA PRO A 394 24.94 19.87 16.22
C PRO A 394 26.26 20.09 15.48
N ILE A 395 26.66 19.13 14.65
CA ILE A 395 27.64 19.34 13.60
C ILE A 395 26.89 19.33 12.27
N LEU A 396 26.88 20.50 11.64
CA LEU A 396 26.38 20.79 10.30
C LEU A 396 27.17 20.02 9.24
N THR A 397 26.49 19.35 8.33
CA THR A 397 27.03 18.99 7.01
C THR A 397 25.99 19.27 5.93
N ASN A 398 26.36 20.17 5.02
CA ASN A 398 25.55 20.73 3.94
C ASN A 398 25.09 19.66 2.93
N ASN A 399 23.77 19.53 2.80
CA ASN A 399 23.09 18.91 1.67
C ASN A 399 22.93 19.94 0.54
N ASN A 400 23.24 19.57 -0.69
CA ASN A 400 22.71 20.24 -1.88
C ASN A 400 22.03 19.20 -2.80
N THR A 401 20.97 18.62 -2.26
CA THR A 401 19.68 18.38 -2.92
C THR A 401 18.68 18.46 -1.77
N SER A 402 18.06 19.63 -1.60
CA SER A 402 17.27 19.94 -0.42
C SER A 402 16.02 19.06 -0.35
N ILE A 403 16.08 17.97 0.42
CA ILE A 403 14.91 17.54 1.19
C ILE A 403 14.66 18.72 2.12
N ILE A 404 13.63 19.49 1.79
CA ILE A 404 13.22 20.60 2.61
C ILE A 404 12.59 19.96 3.86
N ASP A 405 13.31 19.98 4.99
CA ASP A 405 12.76 19.52 6.27
C ASP A 405 11.46 20.29 6.55
N ALA A 406 10.39 19.56 6.84
CA ALA A 406 9.13 20.18 7.20
C ALA A 406 9.31 21.02 8.47
N SER A 407 8.94 22.30 8.42
CA SER A 407 9.01 23.21 9.55
C SER A 407 7.73 23.17 10.39
N LEU A 408 6.59 22.87 9.75
CA LEU A 408 5.26 22.88 10.37
C LEU A 408 4.44 21.65 9.97
N VAL A 409 3.55 21.22 10.87
CA VAL A 409 2.61 20.12 10.64
C VAL A 409 1.19 20.59 10.93
N ARG A 410 0.31 20.46 9.94
CA ARG A 410 -1.13 20.74 10.02
C ARG A 410 -1.88 19.52 10.53
N ILE A 411 -2.51 19.65 11.68
CA ILE A 411 -3.33 18.61 12.29
C ILE A 411 -4.77 18.94 11.98
N ILE A 412 -5.39 18.16 11.10
CA ILE A 412 -6.68 18.44 10.47
C ILE A 412 -7.78 17.60 11.13
N TRP A 413 -8.94 18.20 11.35
CA TRP A 413 -10.18 17.49 11.67
C TRP A 413 -11.34 18.15 10.94
N VAL A 414 -12.44 17.42 10.77
CA VAL A 414 -13.68 17.96 10.21
C VAL A 414 -14.71 18.00 11.34
N ASP A 415 -15.31 19.15 11.58
CA ASP A 415 -16.32 19.29 12.63
C ASP A 415 -17.70 18.75 12.22
N ALA A 416 -18.68 18.82 13.13
CA ALA A 416 -20.04 18.34 12.86
C ALA A 416 -20.80 19.23 11.84
N SER A 417 -20.35 20.46 11.59
CA SER A 417 -20.88 21.30 10.51
C SER A 417 -20.31 20.91 9.14
N GLY A 418 -19.29 20.03 9.09
CA GLY A 418 -18.60 19.65 7.85
C GLY A 418 -17.44 20.57 7.47
N GLN A 419 -17.07 21.52 8.34
CA GLN A 419 -15.95 22.40 8.08
C GLN A 419 -14.62 21.76 8.42
N HIS A 420 -13.66 21.94 7.52
CA HIS A 420 -12.27 21.52 7.70
C HIS A 420 -11.58 22.52 8.63
N ARG A 421 -10.98 22.02 9.70
CA ARG A 421 -10.25 22.82 10.67
C ARG A 421 -8.85 22.26 10.84
N CYS A 422 -7.91 23.11 11.22
CA CYS A 422 -6.57 22.64 11.55
C CYS A 422 -5.93 23.40 12.71
N ARG A 423 -4.98 22.73 13.36
CA ARG A 423 -3.97 23.37 14.18
C ARG A 423 -2.61 23.10 13.59
N VAL A 424 -1.80 24.14 13.49
CA VAL A 424 -0.44 24.04 12.97
C VAL A 424 0.52 24.07 14.13
N VAL A 425 1.46 23.12 14.16
CA VAL A 425 2.51 23.05 15.17
C VAL A 425 3.88 22.94 14.51
N PRO A 426 4.96 23.44 15.12
CA PRO A 426 6.32 23.17 14.65
C PRO A 426 6.58 21.66 14.56
N ALA A 427 7.24 21.19 13.50
CA ALA A 427 7.50 19.76 13.29
C ALA A 427 8.23 19.11 14.47
N LYS A 428 9.15 19.84 15.11
CA LYS A 428 9.79 19.40 16.35
C LYS A 428 8.77 19.13 17.48
N ARG A 429 7.85 20.08 17.73
CA ARG A 429 6.78 19.90 18.73
C ARG A 429 5.84 18.76 18.33
N PHE A 430 5.56 18.63 17.03
CA PHE A 430 4.75 17.53 16.52
C PHE A 430 5.35 16.19 16.93
N ASN A 431 6.61 15.96 16.55
CA ASN A 431 7.35 14.72 16.80
C ASN A 431 7.60 14.46 18.30
N ASP A 432 7.98 15.49 19.05
CA ASP A 432 8.37 15.35 20.46
C ASP A 432 7.15 15.17 21.39
N VAL A 433 6.05 15.86 21.11
CA VAL A 433 4.92 16.02 22.05
C VAL A 433 3.59 15.57 21.45
N VAL A 434 3.21 16.08 20.30
CA VAL A 434 1.85 15.92 19.77
C VAL A 434 1.56 14.50 19.34
N VAL A 435 2.52 13.84 18.71
CA VAL A 435 2.37 12.45 18.26
C VAL A 435 1.96 11.53 19.43
N LYS A 436 2.48 11.78 20.64
CA LYS A 436 2.20 10.99 21.85
C LYS A 436 0.99 11.48 22.64
N ASN A 437 0.84 12.79 22.78
CA ASN A 437 -0.09 13.39 23.74
C ASN A 437 -1.29 14.11 23.07
N GLY A 438 -1.25 14.25 21.76
CA GLY A 438 -2.16 15.07 20.98
C GLY A 438 -1.99 16.58 21.19
N VAL A 439 -2.88 17.33 20.55
CA VAL A 439 -3.06 18.78 20.80
C VAL A 439 -4.39 18.99 21.50
N GLY A 440 -4.39 19.78 22.57
CA GLY A 440 -5.61 20.15 23.29
C GLY A 440 -6.58 20.93 22.41
N LEU A 441 -7.87 20.60 22.46
CA LEU A 441 -8.93 21.30 21.75
C LEU A 441 -10.17 21.38 22.65
N THR A 442 -10.90 22.49 22.61
CA THR A 442 -12.11 22.68 23.44
C THR A 442 -13.26 21.80 22.95
N HIS A 443 -14.13 21.33 23.85
CA HIS A 443 -15.37 20.63 23.49
C HIS A 443 -16.25 21.41 22.51
N ALA A 444 -16.27 22.75 22.62
CA ALA A 444 -17.04 23.61 21.74
C ALA A 444 -16.79 23.38 20.24
N CYS A 445 -15.64 22.83 19.86
CA CYS A 445 -15.27 22.65 18.45
C CYS A 445 -16.23 21.74 17.66
N MET A 446 -16.95 20.83 18.32
CA MET A 446 -17.95 19.96 17.68
C MET A 446 -19.38 20.51 17.78
N GLY A 447 -19.56 21.68 18.37
CA GLY A 447 -20.85 22.38 18.46
C GLY A 447 -20.94 23.63 17.57
N MET A 448 -19.87 23.99 16.87
CA MET A 448 -19.82 25.18 16.02
C MET A 448 -20.68 25.01 14.76
N CYS A 449 -21.28 26.11 14.31
CA CYS A 449 -22.15 26.15 13.14
C CYS A 449 -21.42 26.62 11.88
N SER A 450 -22.05 26.46 10.73
CA SER A 450 -21.54 26.98 9.46
C SER A 450 -21.40 28.51 9.42
N PHE A 451 -22.00 29.26 10.35
CA PHE A 451 -21.99 30.73 10.34
C PHE A 451 -21.23 31.43 11.47
N VAL A 452 -20.82 30.72 12.51
CA VAL A 452 -20.17 31.33 13.68
C VAL A 452 -19.24 30.33 14.39
N ASP A 453 -18.08 30.80 14.84
CA ASP A 453 -17.11 30.02 15.62
C ASP A 453 -17.45 29.96 17.12
N GLY A 454 -18.72 29.73 17.44
CA GLY A 454 -19.24 29.51 18.79
C GLY A 454 -20.21 28.33 18.80
N PRO A 455 -20.26 27.52 19.86
CA PRO A 455 -21.15 26.38 19.88
C PRO A 455 -22.61 26.83 19.94
N ALA A 456 -23.49 26.19 19.18
CA ALA A 456 -24.93 26.43 19.28
C ALA A 456 -25.47 25.98 20.65
N GLU A 457 -26.48 26.69 21.15
CA GLU A 457 -27.04 26.51 22.50
C GLU A 457 -27.50 25.06 22.75
N ASP A 458 -28.23 24.49 21.79
CA ASP A 458 -28.82 23.15 21.86
C ASP A 458 -27.79 22.00 21.72
N THR A 459 -26.50 22.29 21.56
CA THR A 459 -25.47 21.25 21.36
C THR A 459 -25.01 20.58 22.65
N ASN A 460 -25.31 21.17 23.81
CA ASN A 460 -24.74 20.83 25.12
C ASN A 460 -23.19 20.91 25.18
N LEU A 461 -22.55 21.51 24.19
CA LEU A 461 -21.11 21.72 24.14
C LEU A 461 -20.79 23.17 24.48
N THR A 462 -19.80 23.38 25.33
CA THR A 462 -19.36 24.72 25.74
C THR A 462 -17.84 24.83 25.65
N GLY A 463 -17.30 26.00 25.95
CA GLY A 463 -15.85 26.19 26.09
C GLY A 463 -15.22 25.39 27.25
N VAL A 464 -16.03 24.77 28.12
CA VAL A 464 -15.58 24.04 29.30
C VAL A 464 -15.19 22.60 28.95
N GLY A 465 -13.96 22.26 29.30
CA GLY A 465 -13.37 20.95 29.03
C GLY A 465 -12.53 20.91 27.75
N GLU A 466 -11.69 19.89 27.66
CA GLU A 466 -10.67 19.77 26.63
C GLU A 466 -10.52 18.31 26.19
N ILE A 467 -10.44 18.11 24.88
CA ILE A 467 -10.10 16.84 24.22
C ILE A 467 -8.69 16.91 23.65
N ARG A 468 -8.15 15.76 23.26
CA ARG A 468 -6.89 15.64 22.53
C ARG A 468 -7.16 15.28 21.08
N LEU A 469 -6.69 16.10 20.16
CA LEU A 469 -6.52 15.73 18.76
C LEU A 469 -5.31 14.80 18.66
N ILE A 470 -5.55 13.51 18.44
CA ILE A 470 -4.52 12.48 18.29
C ILE A 470 -4.26 12.28 16.79
N PRO A 471 -3.09 12.64 16.26
CA PRO A 471 -2.81 12.47 14.83
C PRO A 471 -2.81 10.99 14.42
N ASP A 472 -3.58 10.67 13.40
CA ASP A 472 -3.52 9.38 12.72
C ASP A 472 -2.42 9.43 11.66
N LEU A 473 -1.26 8.90 12.03
CA LEU A 473 -0.09 9.00 11.17
C LEU A 473 -0.20 8.21 9.85
N LEU A 474 -1.15 7.28 9.70
CA LEU A 474 -1.39 6.64 8.40
C LEU A 474 -1.89 7.63 7.34
N THR A 475 -2.41 8.77 7.80
CA THR A 475 -2.89 9.86 6.95
C THR A 475 -1.87 11.00 6.85
N LYS A 476 -0.64 10.81 7.35
CA LYS A 476 0.39 11.85 7.32
C LYS A 476 0.99 11.95 5.93
N TRP A 477 0.97 13.15 5.36
CA TRP A 477 1.53 13.42 4.05
C TRP A 477 2.32 14.73 4.04
N GLN A 478 3.39 14.78 3.25
CA GLN A 478 4.01 16.05 2.88
C GLN A 478 3.04 16.82 1.97
N ILE A 479 2.88 18.12 2.21
CA ILE A 479 1.97 18.96 1.42
C ILE A 479 2.58 19.24 0.05
N PRO A 480 1.96 18.82 -1.07
CA PRO A 480 2.58 18.93 -2.40
C PRO A 480 2.81 20.38 -2.87
N TRP A 481 1.97 21.33 -2.42
CA TRP A 481 2.05 22.74 -2.80
C TRP A 481 2.88 23.60 -1.82
N GLU A 482 3.26 23.09 -0.65
CA GLU A 482 4.18 23.72 0.29
C GLU A 482 5.06 22.64 0.92
N PRO A 483 6.20 22.29 0.28
CA PRO A 483 7.05 21.18 0.72
C PRO A 483 7.65 21.34 2.12
N ARG A 484 7.60 22.54 2.72
CA ARG A 484 7.99 22.79 4.12
C ARG A 484 6.94 22.38 5.13
N GLU A 485 5.77 21.92 4.70
CA GLU A 485 4.69 21.57 5.59
C GLU A 485 4.22 20.14 5.36
N GLU A 486 3.73 19.53 6.43
CA GLU A 486 3.04 18.25 6.39
C GLU A 486 1.60 18.44 6.86
N MET A 487 0.72 17.52 6.48
CA MET A 487 -0.65 17.46 6.96
C MET A 487 -0.96 16.05 7.47
N VAL A 488 -1.86 15.96 8.44
CA VAL A 488 -2.29 14.70 9.05
C VAL A 488 -3.70 14.86 9.60
N LEU A 489 -4.57 13.87 9.41
CA LEU A 489 -5.88 13.84 10.04
C LEU A 489 -5.75 13.38 11.49
N ALA A 490 -6.65 13.83 12.36
CA ALA A 490 -6.64 13.48 13.77
C ALA A 490 -7.96 12.90 14.25
N ASP A 491 -7.84 11.94 15.17
CA ASP A 491 -8.94 11.46 16.00
C ASP A 491 -9.12 12.39 17.20
N MET A 492 -10.34 12.43 17.75
CA MET A 492 -10.66 13.26 18.92
C MET A 492 -10.83 12.34 20.13
N HIS A 493 -10.03 12.56 21.17
CA HIS A 493 -9.99 11.71 22.36
C HIS A 493 -10.33 12.51 23.62
N ILE A 494 -11.24 12.00 24.45
CA ILE A 494 -11.59 12.65 25.73
C ILE A 494 -10.48 12.46 26.77
N ARG A 495 -9.80 11.31 26.70
CA ARG A 495 -8.63 10.94 27.51
C ARG A 495 -7.66 10.14 26.63
N PRO A 496 -6.36 10.06 26.98
CA PRO A 496 -5.42 9.24 26.23
C PRO A 496 -5.95 7.81 26.04
N GLY A 497 -6.00 7.33 24.79
CA GLY A 497 -6.51 6.01 24.43
C GLY A 497 -8.05 5.88 24.36
N GLU A 498 -8.80 6.89 24.79
CA GLU A 498 -10.27 6.85 24.81
C GLU A 498 -10.84 7.82 23.79
N ALA A 499 -11.40 7.28 22.71
CA ALA A 499 -12.05 8.06 21.68
C ALA A 499 -13.24 8.83 22.26
N TRP A 500 -13.38 10.09 21.85
CA TRP A 500 -14.48 10.94 22.28
C TRP A 500 -15.73 10.59 21.48
N GLU A 501 -16.88 10.53 22.15
CA GLU A 501 -18.17 10.16 21.55
C GLU A 501 -18.64 11.09 20.42
N PHE A 502 -18.08 12.30 20.32
CA PHE A 502 -18.36 13.25 19.25
C PHE A 502 -17.39 13.12 18.06
N CYS A 503 -16.42 12.20 18.09
CA CYS A 503 -15.42 12.06 17.03
C CYS A 503 -16.05 11.44 15.75
N PRO A 504 -16.05 12.15 14.60
CA PRO A 504 -16.62 11.63 13.36
C PRO A 504 -15.96 10.34 12.85
N ARG A 505 -14.63 10.28 12.92
CA ARG A 505 -13.84 9.11 12.46
C ARG A 505 -14.11 7.89 13.33
N GLU A 506 -14.29 8.07 14.64
CA GLU A 506 -14.69 6.98 15.53
C GLU A 506 -16.13 6.54 15.30
N ALA A 507 -17.06 7.46 15.05
CA ALA A 507 -18.44 7.12 14.72
C ALA A 507 -18.50 6.19 13.50
N LEU A 508 -17.77 6.52 12.43
CA LEU A 508 -17.63 5.65 11.25
C LEU A 508 -16.98 4.30 11.60
N ARG A 509 -15.87 4.29 12.34
CA ARG A 509 -15.20 3.03 12.73
C ARG A 509 -16.09 2.13 13.58
N ARG A 510 -16.94 2.69 14.43
CA ARG A 510 -17.86 1.91 15.28
C ARG A 510 -18.94 1.23 14.45
N VAL A 511 -19.62 1.96 13.57
CA VAL A 511 -20.68 1.34 12.74
C VAL A 511 -20.11 0.39 11.67
N SER A 512 -18.92 0.67 11.14
CA SER A 512 -18.21 -0.28 10.27
C SER A 512 -17.84 -1.58 10.99
N ARG A 513 -17.48 -1.51 12.28
CA ARG A 513 -17.27 -2.71 13.10
C ARG A 513 -18.56 -3.49 13.28
N VAL A 514 -19.68 -2.83 13.56
CA VAL A 514 -21.00 -3.50 13.65
C VAL A 514 -21.33 -4.23 12.34
N LEU A 515 -21.17 -3.56 11.18
CA LEU A 515 -21.39 -4.18 9.87
C LEU A 515 -20.50 -5.42 9.66
N LYS A 516 -19.25 -5.36 10.10
CA LYS A 516 -18.29 -6.46 9.98
C LYS A 516 -18.61 -7.60 10.95
N ASP A 517 -18.91 -7.30 12.21
CA ASP A 517 -19.11 -8.28 13.26
C ASP A 517 -20.44 -9.04 13.10
N GLU A 518 -21.51 -8.34 12.69
CA GLU A 518 -22.84 -8.95 12.55
C GLU A 518 -23.03 -9.65 11.19
N PHE A 519 -22.43 -9.12 10.11
CA PHE A 519 -22.70 -9.59 8.75
C PHE A 519 -21.46 -10.06 7.99
N ASN A 520 -20.26 -9.91 8.56
CA ASN A 520 -18.99 -10.18 7.87
C ASN A 520 -18.85 -9.37 6.56
N LEU A 521 -19.32 -8.12 6.56
CA LEU A 521 -19.29 -7.22 5.41
C LEU A 521 -18.34 -6.05 5.64
N VAL A 522 -17.70 -5.60 4.55
CA VAL A 522 -16.94 -4.34 4.48
C VAL A 522 -17.55 -3.48 3.40
N MET A 523 -17.89 -2.23 3.73
CA MET A 523 -18.37 -1.27 2.74
C MET A 523 -17.19 -0.56 2.09
N ASN A 524 -17.18 -0.52 0.75
CA ASN A 524 -16.30 0.33 -0.04
C ASN A 524 -17.08 1.53 -0.57
N ALA A 525 -16.43 2.69 -0.60
CA ALA A 525 -16.99 3.94 -1.11
C ALA A 525 -16.06 4.57 -2.17
N GLY A 526 -16.65 5.14 -3.22
CA GLY A 526 -16.01 6.05 -4.18
C GLY A 526 -16.82 7.35 -4.26
N PHE A 527 -16.15 8.49 -4.46
CA PHE A 527 -16.79 9.80 -4.47
C PHE A 527 -16.61 10.49 -5.82
N GLU A 528 -17.70 11.00 -6.37
CA GLU A 528 -17.73 11.98 -7.47
C GLU A 528 -17.95 13.35 -6.85
N ASN A 529 -16.90 14.17 -6.77
CA ASN A 529 -16.92 15.42 -6.02
C ASN A 529 -16.91 16.62 -6.95
N GLU A 530 -18.05 17.31 -7.03
CA GLU A 530 -18.26 18.50 -7.86
C GLU A 530 -17.90 19.78 -7.12
N PHE A 531 -17.41 20.79 -7.85
CA PHE A 531 -17.05 22.10 -7.29
C PHE A 531 -17.05 23.20 -8.33
N TYR A 532 -17.22 24.44 -7.86
CA TYR A 532 -17.08 25.63 -8.69
C TYR A 532 -15.71 26.27 -8.51
N LEU A 533 -15.14 26.75 -9.61
CA LEU A 533 -14.00 27.66 -9.61
C LEU A 533 -14.48 29.08 -9.91
N LEU A 534 -14.23 29.99 -8.99
CA LEU A 534 -14.61 31.39 -9.06
C LEU A 534 -13.36 32.29 -9.11
N LYS A 535 -13.44 33.37 -9.88
CA LYS A 535 -12.44 34.44 -9.93
C LYS A 535 -13.00 35.72 -9.31
N SER A 536 -12.15 36.42 -8.58
CA SER A 536 -12.46 37.74 -8.04
C SER A 536 -12.45 38.79 -9.15
N VAL A 537 -13.48 39.63 -9.19
CA VAL A 537 -13.59 40.79 -10.08
C VAL A 537 -14.03 41.99 -9.25
N LEU A 538 -13.22 43.04 -9.25
CA LEU A 538 -13.57 44.30 -8.61
C LEU A 538 -14.47 45.13 -9.54
N ARG A 539 -15.70 45.41 -9.09
CA ARG A 539 -16.66 46.30 -9.76
C ARG A 539 -17.14 47.35 -8.78
N GLU A 540 -16.97 48.63 -9.11
CA GLU A 540 -17.47 49.75 -8.29
C GLU A 540 -17.02 49.70 -6.81
N GLY A 541 -15.82 49.16 -6.55
CA GLY A 541 -15.28 49.00 -5.19
C GLY A 541 -15.84 47.81 -4.40
N LYS A 542 -16.66 46.96 -5.02
CA LYS A 542 -17.11 45.67 -4.48
C LYS A 542 -16.40 44.52 -5.19
N GLU A 543 -16.01 43.52 -4.42
CA GLU A 543 -15.44 42.28 -4.94
C GLU A 543 -16.56 41.29 -5.25
N ASP A 544 -16.71 40.94 -6.52
CA ASP A 544 -17.64 39.92 -7.00
C ASP A 544 -16.87 38.64 -7.34
N TRP A 545 -17.42 37.47 -6.98
CA TRP A 545 -16.87 36.16 -7.33
C TRP A 545 -17.66 35.59 -8.50
N LEU A 546 -17.05 35.55 -9.67
CA LEU A 546 -17.69 35.09 -10.91
C LEU A 546 -17.09 33.75 -11.36
N PRO A 547 -17.85 32.88 -12.04
CA PRO A 547 -17.31 31.67 -12.64
C PRO A 547 -16.10 31.94 -13.54
N VAL A 548 -15.12 31.03 -13.50
CA VAL A 548 -13.94 31.11 -14.38
C VAL A 548 -14.29 30.87 -15.85
N ASP A 549 -15.32 30.07 -16.08
CA ASP A 549 -15.77 29.61 -17.40
C ASP A 549 -17.31 29.56 -17.47
N SER A 550 -17.87 29.50 -18.67
CA SER A 550 -19.31 29.34 -18.91
C SER A 550 -19.62 28.42 -20.09
N THR A 551 -18.72 27.48 -20.39
CA THR A 551 -18.89 26.54 -21.50
C THR A 551 -19.84 25.40 -21.11
N PRO A 552 -20.43 24.68 -22.09
CA PRO A 552 -21.37 23.60 -21.81
C PRO A 552 -20.71 22.37 -21.15
N TYR A 553 -21.55 21.51 -20.57
CA TYR A 553 -21.20 20.20 -20.02
C TYR A 553 -20.24 19.39 -20.92
N CYS A 554 -19.19 18.82 -20.32
CA CYS A 554 -18.16 18.03 -20.97
C CYS A 554 -17.43 18.73 -22.14
N SER A 555 -17.42 20.06 -22.19
CA SER A 555 -16.71 20.80 -23.24
C SER A 555 -15.19 20.71 -23.07
N THR A 556 -14.49 20.38 -24.16
CA THR A 556 -13.02 20.46 -24.22
C THR A 556 -12.51 21.86 -23.86
N SER A 557 -13.22 22.92 -24.27
CA SER A 557 -12.82 24.29 -23.96
C SER A 557 -12.94 24.62 -22.46
N GLY A 558 -13.92 24.04 -21.77
CA GLY A 558 -14.11 24.20 -20.32
C GLY A 558 -12.99 23.53 -19.55
N TYR A 559 -12.61 22.31 -19.95
CA TYR A 559 -11.41 21.66 -19.43
C TYR A 559 -10.15 22.50 -19.69
N ASP A 560 -9.95 22.98 -20.91
CA ASP A 560 -8.78 23.79 -21.28
C ASP A 560 -8.68 25.09 -20.47
N ALA A 561 -9.81 25.69 -20.07
CA ALA A 561 -9.86 26.89 -19.24
C ALA A 561 -9.25 26.68 -17.84
N ALA A 562 -9.29 25.46 -17.30
CA ALA A 562 -8.76 25.11 -15.98
C ALA A 562 -7.61 24.07 -16.03
N ARG A 563 -7.11 23.73 -17.23
CA ARG A 563 -6.12 22.67 -17.47
C ARG A 563 -4.84 22.80 -16.63
N SER A 564 -4.30 24.00 -16.48
CA SER A 564 -3.08 24.22 -15.68
C SER A 564 -3.30 23.88 -14.21
N LEU A 565 -4.44 24.30 -13.67
CA LEU A 565 -4.85 23.97 -12.31
C LEU A 565 -5.08 22.46 -12.14
N PHE A 566 -5.70 21.79 -13.12
CA PHE A 566 -5.90 20.34 -13.05
C PHE A 566 -4.62 19.52 -13.13
N HIS A 567 -3.63 19.92 -13.94
CA HIS A 567 -2.34 19.24 -13.93
C HIS A 567 -1.67 19.30 -12.55
N GLU A 568 -1.76 20.44 -11.85
CA GLU A 568 -1.20 20.59 -10.51
C GLU A 568 -2.01 19.80 -9.47
N ILE A 569 -3.34 19.83 -9.51
CA ILE A 569 -4.20 19.04 -8.62
C ILE A 569 -3.93 17.55 -8.83
N PHE A 570 -3.93 17.07 -10.07
CA PHE A 570 -3.69 15.66 -10.37
C PHE A 570 -2.31 15.20 -9.92
N ALA A 571 -1.27 16.01 -10.14
CA ALA A 571 0.08 15.71 -9.66
C ALA A 571 0.14 15.67 -8.12
N ALA A 572 -0.53 16.60 -7.43
CA ALA A 572 -0.61 16.63 -5.98
C ALA A 572 -1.35 15.39 -5.44
N LEU A 573 -2.53 15.05 -5.95
CA LEU A 573 -3.29 13.87 -5.52
C LEU A 573 -2.54 12.56 -5.79
N SER A 574 -1.86 12.46 -6.95
CA SER A 574 -1.00 11.32 -7.28
C SER A 574 0.13 11.13 -6.25
N SER A 575 0.73 12.23 -5.78
CA SER A 575 1.78 12.16 -4.74
C SER A 575 1.26 11.74 -3.36
N LEU A 576 -0.05 11.91 -3.11
CA LEU A 576 -0.76 11.45 -1.91
C LEU A 576 -1.31 10.02 -2.07
N ASN A 577 -1.04 9.34 -3.19
CA ASN A 577 -1.61 8.04 -3.56
C ASN A 577 -3.15 8.02 -3.63
N ILE A 578 -3.76 9.15 -3.99
CA ILE A 578 -5.21 9.26 -4.20
C ILE A 578 -5.50 9.09 -5.70
N PRO A 579 -6.12 7.96 -6.11
CA PRO A 579 -6.44 7.73 -7.52
C PRO A 579 -7.59 8.64 -7.97
N VAL A 580 -7.36 9.36 -9.07
CA VAL A 580 -8.39 10.11 -9.81
C VAL A 580 -8.73 9.31 -11.06
N GLU A 581 -9.98 8.88 -11.17
CA GLU A 581 -10.46 8.05 -12.28
C GLU A 581 -10.92 8.92 -13.46
N GLN A 582 -11.59 10.03 -13.16
CA GLN A 582 -12.16 10.93 -14.16
C GLN A 582 -12.17 12.38 -13.69
N LEU A 583 -12.05 13.29 -14.66
CA LEU A 583 -12.20 14.73 -14.46
C LEU A 583 -12.82 15.36 -15.71
N HIS A 584 -13.83 16.21 -15.54
CA HIS A 584 -14.47 16.93 -16.64
C HIS A 584 -15.11 18.26 -16.19
N ALA A 585 -15.40 19.12 -17.16
CA ALA A 585 -16.25 20.30 -16.96
C ALA A 585 -17.71 19.85 -16.82
N GLU A 586 -18.36 20.31 -15.75
CA GLU A 586 -19.71 19.90 -15.39
C GLU A 586 -20.76 20.89 -15.92
N ALA A 587 -22.05 20.65 -15.69
CA ALA A 587 -23.12 21.41 -16.35
C ALA A 587 -23.24 22.89 -15.94
N GLY A 588 -22.85 23.24 -14.71
CA GLY A 588 -22.88 24.62 -14.21
C GLY A 588 -21.70 25.47 -14.69
N LYS A 589 -21.85 26.80 -14.63
CA LYS A 589 -20.80 27.71 -15.11
C LYS A 589 -19.56 27.64 -14.21
N GLY A 590 -18.42 27.26 -14.79
CA GLY A 590 -17.17 27.09 -14.05
C GLY A 590 -17.22 25.94 -13.05
N GLN A 591 -18.15 24.99 -13.24
CA GLN A 591 -18.29 23.78 -12.46
C GLN A 591 -17.40 22.67 -13.04
N PHE A 592 -16.82 21.87 -12.16
CA PHE A 592 -16.02 20.73 -12.52
C PHE A 592 -16.32 19.57 -11.59
N GLU A 593 -16.13 18.35 -12.09
CA GLU A 593 -16.27 17.13 -11.31
C GLU A 593 -14.94 16.38 -11.28
N MET A 594 -14.65 15.75 -10.14
CA MET A 594 -13.53 14.84 -9.98
C MET A 594 -14.00 13.54 -9.34
N ALA A 595 -13.90 12.44 -10.09
CA ALA A 595 -14.21 11.09 -9.61
C ALA A 595 -12.96 10.44 -9.01
N LEU A 596 -13.07 9.99 -7.76
CA LEU A 596 -12.00 9.31 -7.02
C LEU A 596 -12.20 7.80 -7.04
N GLY A 597 -11.09 7.05 -7.11
CA GLY A 597 -11.13 5.59 -7.05
C GLY A 597 -11.66 5.08 -5.70
N HIS A 598 -12.43 3.99 -5.74
CA HIS A 598 -13.07 3.46 -4.53
C HIS A 598 -12.07 2.84 -3.54
N LYS A 599 -12.40 2.94 -2.25
CA LYS A 599 -11.62 2.40 -1.12
C LYS A 599 -12.56 1.94 0.00
N PRO A 600 -12.07 1.18 1.00
CA PRO A 600 -12.80 1.01 2.25
C PRO A 600 -13.22 2.36 2.83
N CYS A 601 -14.45 2.47 3.36
CA CYS A 601 -15.11 3.74 3.67
C CYS A 601 -14.29 4.75 4.49
N GLY A 602 -13.54 4.28 5.48
CA GLY A 602 -12.67 5.16 6.28
C GLY A 602 -11.64 5.90 5.42
N SER A 603 -10.91 5.15 4.60
CA SER A 603 -9.91 5.71 3.67
C SER A 603 -10.55 6.52 2.55
N ALA A 604 -11.75 6.14 2.08
CA ALA A 604 -12.47 6.93 1.07
C ALA A 604 -12.84 8.33 1.60
N ALA A 605 -13.33 8.42 2.85
CA ALA A 605 -13.64 9.70 3.49
C ALA A 605 -12.38 10.55 3.73
N ASP A 606 -11.28 9.93 4.17
CA ASP A 606 -9.99 10.62 4.34
C ASP A 606 -9.47 11.17 3.01
N ASN A 607 -9.55 10.37 1.94
CA ASN A 607 -9.18 10.79 0.58
C ASN A 607 -10.00 11.99 0.11
N LEU A 608 -11.32 11.99 0.35
CA LEU A 608 -12.17 13.12 -0.04
C LEU A 608 -11.77 14.42 0.67
N ILE A 609 -11.43 14.34 1.96
CA ILE A 609 -10.96 15.50 2.74
C ILE A 609 -9.67 16.06 2.15
N PHE A 610 -8.69 15.20 1.87
CA PHE A 610 -7.44 15.63 1.25
C PHE A 610 -7.66 16.19 -0.15
N THR A 611 -8.53 15.58 -0.96
CA THR A 611 -8.89 16.09 -2.29
C THR A 611 -9.41 17.52 -2.21
N ARG A 612 -10.34 17.81 -1.30
CA ARG A 612 -10.88 19.16 -1.12
C ARG A 612 -9.82 20.16 -0.64
N GLU A 613 -8.91 19.75 0.24
CA GLU A 613 -7.77 20.59 0.66
C GLU A 613 -6.82 20.91 -0.50
N VAL A 614 -6.50 19.91 -1.33
CA VAL A 614 -5.65 20.07 -2.52
C VAL A 614 -6.30 21.03 -3.51
N VAL A 615 -7.57 20.80 -3.84
CA VAL A 615 -8.32 21.65 -4.79
C VAL A 615 -8.37 23.09 -4.29
N ARG A 616 -8.70 23.33 -3.02
CA ARG A 616 -8.71 24.69 -2.43
C ARG A 616 -7.34 25.34 -2.46
N ALA A 617 -6.29 24.60 -2.11
CA ALA A 617 -4.94 25.14 -2.05
C ALA A 617 -4.40 25.51 -3.43
N VAL A 618 -4.57 24.62 -4.42
CA VAL A 618 -4.14 24.89 -5.79
C VAL A 618 -4.99 26.00 -6.42
N ALA A 619 -6.30 26.02 -6.20
CA ALA A 619 -7.13 27.14 -6.65
C ALA A 619 -6.64 28.49 -6.10
N ARG A 620 -6.35 28.57 -4.80
CA ARG A 620 -5.79 29.79 -4.18
C ARG A 620 -4.44 30.18 -4.78
N LYS A 621 -3.56 29.21 -5.08
CA LYS A 621 -2.29 29.46 -5.77
C LYS A 621 -2.49 30.10 -7.15
N HIS A 622 -3.60 29.76 -7.82
CA HIS A 622 -4.01 30.34 -9.10
C HIS A 622 -4.89 31.60 -8.97
N SER A 623 -4.99 32.19 -7.77
CA SER A 623 -5.86 33.35 -7.47
C SER A 623 -7.35 33.09 -7.73
N LEU A 624 -7.77 31.84 -7.59
CA LEU A 624 -9.15 31.38 -7.70
C LEU A 624 -9.69 30.92 -6.34
N LEU A 625 -11.00 30.93 -6.21
CA LEU A 625 -11.73 30.33 -5.09
C LEU A 625 -12.40 29.06 -5.58
N ALA A 626 -12.03 27.92 -4.99
CA ALA A 626 -12.79 26.69 -5.15
C ALA A 626 -13.83 26.59 -4.02
N THR A 627 -15.09 26.32 -4.37
CA THR A 627 -16.19 26.11 -3.42
C THR A 627 -16.92 24.81 -3.71
N PHE A 628 -17.26 24.06 -2.66
CA PHE A 628 -18.03 22.82 -2.71
C PHE A 628 -19.48 23.01 -2.25
N VAL A 629 -19.94 24.27 -2.15
CA VAL A 629 -21.29 24.59 -1.70
C VAL A 629 -22.33 24.01 -2.69
N PRO A 630 -23.47 23.47 -2.23
CA PRO A 630 -24.45 22.83 -3.11
C PRO A 630 -24.98 23.75 -4.20
N LYS A 631 -25.20 25.04 -3.91
CA LYS A 631 -25.67 26.04 -4.86
C LYS A 631 -24.92 27.35 -4.64
N TYR A 632 -23.86 27.60 -5.42
CA TYR A 632 -23.15 28.88 -5.38
C TYR A 632 -24.03 30.03 -5.90
N ASP A 633 -24.84 29.74 -6.94
CA ASP A 633 -25.89 30.59 -7.49
C ASP A 633 -27.20 29.80 -7.45
N LEU A 634 -28.24 30.39 -6.85
CA LEU A 634 -29.56 29.77 -6.72
C LEU A 634 -30.21 29.53 -8.09
N TYR A 635 -29.77 30.22 -9.15
CA TYR A 635 -30.32 30.07 -10.51
C TYR A 635 -29.50 29.17 -11.44
N ASP A 636 -28.33 28.66 -11.03
CA ASP A 636 -27.49 27.76 -11.85
C ASP A 636 -27.76 26.27 -11.53
N ILE A 637 -26.99 25.33 -12.08
CA ILE A 637 -27.01 23.92 -11.62
C ILE A 637 -26.39 23.83 -10.19
N GLY A 638 -26.61 22.72 -9.49
CA GLY A 638 -26.02 22.49 -8.16
C GLY A 638 -24.78 21.59 -8.21
N SER A 639 -23.97 21.62 -7.15
CA SER A 639 -22.83 20.71 -6.94
C SER A 639 -23.12 19.61 -5.94
N GLY A 640 -22.94 18.37 -6.36
CA GLY A 640 -23.01 17.18 -5.51
C GLY A 640 -21.65 16.64 -5.06
N SER A 641 -21.70 15.67 -4.16
CA SER A 641 -20.57 14.81 -3.82
C SER A 641 -21.06 13.36 -3.80
N HIS A 642 -21.48 12.86 -4.97
CA HIS A 642 -22.22 11.59 -5.08
C HIS A 642 -21.33 10.46 -4.60
N VAL A 643 -21.92 9.46 -3.93
CA VAL A 643 -21.16 8.38 -3.31
C VAL A 643 -21.60 7.03 -3.85
N HIS A 644 -20.65 6.33 -4.46
CA HIS A 644 -20.80 4.96 -4.96
C HIS A 644 -20.44 3.97 -3.86
N LEU A 645 -21.31 2.99 -3.62
CA LEU A 645 -21.23 2.08 -2.49
C LEU A 645 -21.35 0.62 -2.95
N SER A 646 -20.45 -0.21 -2.44
CA SER A 646 -20.46 -1.67 -2.66
C SER A 646 -20.13 -2.40 -1.36
N LEU A 647 -20.58 -3.64 -1.26
CA LEU A 647 -20.40 -4.51 -0.10
C LEU A 647 -19.46 -5.65 -0.46
N TRP A 648 -18.47 -5.89 0.39
CA TRP A 648 -17.42 -6.86 0.15
C TRP A 648 -17.33 -7.86 1.29
N GLN A 649 -17.12 -9.12 0.93
CA GLN A 649 -16.84 -10.21 1.87
C GLN A 649 -15.66 -11.00 1.34
N ASN A 650 -14.65 -11.22 2.18
CA ASN A 650 -13.45 -12.01 1.84
C ASN A 650 -12.75 -11.58 0.53
N GLY A 651 -12.82 -10.28 0.19
CA GLY A 651 -12.19 -9.75 -1.02
C GLY A 651 -13.05 -9.86 -2.30
N GLU A 652 -14.29 -10.32 -2.21
CA GLU A 652 -15.24 -10.37 -3.32
C GLU A 652 -16.40 -9.37 -3.12
N ASN A 653 -16.88 -8.79 -4.22
CA ASN A 653 -18.02 -7.87 -4.21
C ASN A 653 -19.32 -8.68 -4.11
N VAL A 654 -19.88 -8.77 -2.91
CA VAL A 654 -21.11 -9.50 -2.61
C VAL A 654 -22.36 -8.64 -2.77
N PHE A 655 -22.24 -7.40 -3.22
CA PHE A 655 -23.40 -6.62 -3.68
C PHE A 655 -23.96 -7.18 -5.00
N MET A 656 -23.08 -7.74 -5.83
CA MET A 656 -23.45 -8.36 -7.11
C MET A 656 -24.14 -9.71 -6.87
N ALA A 657 -25.19 -10.00 -7.66
CA ALA A 657 -25.76 -11.34 -7.68
C ALA A 657 -24.75 -12.35 -8.26
N SER A 658 -24.63 -13.52 -7.63
CA SER A 658 -23.73 -14.61 -8.06
C SER A 658 -24.27 -15.45 -9.21
N ASP A 659 -25.59 -15.46 -9.40
CA ASP A 659 -26.28 -16.07 -10.53
C ASP A 659 -27.31 -15.08 -11.10
N GLY A 660 -27.57 -15.14 -12.40
CA GLY A 660 -28.51 -14.22 -13.08
C GLY A 660 -29.99 -14.37 -12.66
N SER A 661 -30.26 -14.93 -11.49
CA SER A 661 -31.59 -15.18 -10.93
C SER A 661 -32.18 -14.00 -10.16
N SER A 662 -31.36 -13.00 -9.83
CA SER A 662 -31.83 -11.77 -9.17
C SER A 662 -32.67 -10.89 -10.10
N GLN A 663 -33.86 -10.49 -9.64
CA GLN A 663 -34.78 -9.58 -10.34
C GLN A 663 -34.12 -8.24 -10.68
N HIS A 664 -33.21 -7.78 -9.82
CA HIS A 664 -32.59 -6.46 -9.94
C HIS A 664 -31.09 -6.49 -10.22
N GLY A 665 -30.49 -7.68 -10.34
CA GLY A 665 -29.05 -7.84 -10.58
C GLY A 665 -28.18 -7.69 -9.34
N MET A 666 -28.81 -7.54 -8.17
CA MET A 666 -28.19 -7.40 -6.85
C MET A 666 -28.34 -8.69 -6.06
N SER A 667 -27.40 -8.99 -5.18
CA SER A 667 -27.60 -10.06 -4.20
C SER A 667 -28.70 -9.68 -3.21
N MET A 668 -29.27 -10.67 -2.51
CA MET A 668 -30.24 -10.43 -1.44
C MET A 668 -29.67 -9.49 -0.36
N THR A 669 -28.40 -9.66 0.00
CA THR A 669 -27.68 -8.77 0.92
C THR A 669 -27.58 -7.33 0.39
N GLY A 670 -27.32 -7.17 -0.91
CA GLY A 670 -27.29 -5.86 -1.56
C GLY A 670 -28.66 -5.18 -1.55
N GLU A 671 -29.73 -5.93 -1.85
CA GLU A 671 -31.11 -5.44 -1.84
C GLU A 671 -31.55 -5.01 -0.44
N GLU A 672 -31.32 -5.84 0.58
CA GLU A 672 -31.66 -5.55 1.97
C GLU A 672 -30.93 -4.31 2.49
N PHE A 673 -29.61 -4.23 2.26
CA PHE A 673 -28.81 -3.08 2.67
C PHE A 673 -29.30 -1.80 1.98
N MET A 674 -29.51 -1.84 0.66
CA MET A 674 -30.00 -0.69 -0.10
C MET A 674 -31.42 -0.29 0.31
N ALA A 675 -32.29 -1.25 0.67
CA ALA A 675 -33.64 -0.99 1.17
C ALA A 675 -33.61 -0.24 2.50
N GLY A 676 -32.70 -0.60 3.41
CA GLY A 676 -32.45 0.17 4.64
C GLY A 676 -32.02 1.60 4.35
N VAL A 677 -31.05 1.78 3.44
CA VAL A 677 -30.63 3.13 3.02
C VAL A 677 -31.79 3.94 2.41
N LEU A 678 -32.64 3.32 1.59
CA LEU A 678 -33.81 3.98 1.00
C LEU A 678 -34.84 4.39 2.06
N TYR A 679 -35.08 3.52 3.04
CA TYR A 679 -36.04 3.74 4.11
C TYR A 679 -35.63 4.94 4.99
N HIS A 680 -34.37 4.96 5.43
CA HIS A 680 -33.81 6.03 6.27
C HIS A 680 -33.34 7.25 5.48
N LEU A 681 -33.50 7.27 4.15
CA LEU A 681 -33.02 8.38 3.33
C LEU A 681 -33.50 9.75 3.82
N PRO A 682 -34.78 9.96 4.21
CA PRO A 682 -35.24 11.25 4.74
C PRO A 682 -34.49 11.73 5.99
N SER A 683 -34.15 10.83 6.91
CA SER A 683 -33.48 11.18 8.18
C SER A 683 -32.00 11.49 7.98
N ILE A 684 -31.30 10.70 7.16
CA ILE A 684 -29.86 10.87 6.95
C ILE A 684 -29.52 12.14 6.15
N LEU A 685 -30.48 12.77 5.46
CA LEU A 685 -30.27 14.05 4.77
C LEU A 685 -29.82 15.17 5.73
N ALA A 686 -30.23 15.16 6.99
CA ALA A 686 -29.73 16.14 7.97
C ALA A 686 -28.20 16.05 8.20
N ILE A 687 -27.57 14.96 7.74
CA ILE A 687 -26.13 14.68 7.83
C ILE A 687 -25.45 14.74 6.45
N THR A 688 -26.07 14.17 5.40
CA THR A 688 -25.50 14.11 4.03
C THR A 688 -25.80 15.35 3.17
N ALA A 689 -26.80 16.14 3.57
CA ALA A 689 -27.25 17.39 2.97
C ALA A 689 -27.47 18.45 4.07
N PRO A 690 -26.40 18.85 4.79
CA PRO A 690 -26.51 19.36 6.16
C PRO A 690 -26.83 20.84 6.30
N VAL A 691 -26.99 21.61 5.21
CA VAL A 691 -27.26 23.05 5.27
C VAL A 691 -28.55 23.38 4.51
N PRO A 692 -29.26 24.50 4.82
CA PRO A 692 -30.45 24.88 4.07
C PRO A 692 -30.22 24.97 2.56
N ASN A 693 -29.02 25.40 2.14
CA ASN A 693 -28.62 25.48 0.74
C ASN A 693 -28.57 24.11 0.02
N SER A 694 -28.39 23.02 0.76
CA SER A 694 -28.48 21.65 0.22
C SER A 694 -29.86 21.36 -0.39
N TYR A 695 -30.91 21.92 0.21
CA TYR A 695 -32.29 21.69 -0.23
C TYR A 695 -32.66 22.57 -1.44
N ASP A 696 -31.91 23.66 -1.69
CA ASP A 696 -31.98 24.39 -2.95
C ASP A 696 -31.44 23.55 -4.13
N ARG A 697 -30.51 22.61 -3.85
CA ARG A 697 -30.03 21.61 -4.83
C ARG A 697 -31.00 20.44 -4.98
N ILE A 698 -31.62 19.95 -3.90
CA ILE A 698 -32.54 18.80 -3.90
C ILE A 698 -33.93 19.21 -4.43
N GLN A 699 -33.99 19.52 -5.72
CA GLN A 699 -35.20 19.90 -6.43
C GLN A 699 -35.45 18.97 -7.63
N PRO A 700 -36.71 18.77 -8.04
CA PRO A 700 -37.02 17.99 -9.24
C PRO A 700 -36.28 18.51 -10.47
N ASN A 701 -35.83 17.61 -11.34
CA ASN A 701 -35.14 17.92 -12.61
C ASN A 701 -33.77 18.60 -12.46
N MET A 702 -33.10 18.40 -11.31
CA MET A 702 -31.74 18.92 -11.03
C MET A 702 -30.70 17.80 -10.88
N TRP A 703 -31.04 16.55 -11.25
CA TRP A 703 -30.16 15.37 -11.12
C TRP A 703 -29.64 15.12 -9.69
N SER A 704 -30.37 15.60 -8.69
CA SER A 704 -29.99 15.53 -7.27
C SER A 704 -30.80 14.51 -6.46
N GLY A 705 -31.85 13.93 -7.06
CA GLY A 705 -32.71 12.95 -6.42
C GLY A 705 -33.71 13.57 -5.44
N ALA A 706 -34.86 14.07 -5.92
CA ALA A 706 -35.82 14.82 -5.10
C ALA A 706 -36.98 13.98 -4.51
N TYR A 707 -37.09 12.72 -4.88
CA TYR A 707 -38.19 11.81 -4.50
C TYR A 707 -37.61 10.55 -3.87
N GLN A 708 -38.26 10.01 -2.84
CA GLN A 708 -37.82 8.80 -2.15
C GLN A 708 -38.10 7.58 -3.04
N CYS A 709 -37.14 7.26 -3.89
CA CYS A 709 -37.19 6.15 -4.84
C CYS A 709 -35.77 5.71 -5.20
N TRP A 710 -35.67 4.60 -5.91
CA TRP A 710 -34.44 4.18 -6.56
C TRP A 710 -34.74 3.83 -8.02
N GLY A 711 -33.71 3.79 -8.86
CA GLY A 711 -33.88 3.39 -10.25
C GLY A 711 -32.60 2.84 -10.88
N LYS A 712 -32.76 2.00 -11.89
CA LYS A 712 -31.64 1.43 -12.64
C LYS A 712 -31.11 2.46 -13.62
N GLU A 713 -29.84 2.85 -13.46
CA GLU A 713 -29.20 3.90 -14.27
C GLU A 713 -29.98 5.24 -14.31
N ASN A 714 -30.91 5.46 -13.38
CA ASN A 714 -31.78 6.64 -13.35
C ASN A 714 -31.10 7.77 -12.56
N ARG A 715 -30.55 8.76 -13.27
CA ARG A 715 -29.86 9.92 -12.68
C ARG A 715 -30.78 10.88 -11.92
N GLU A 716 -32.10 10.77 -12.03
CA GLU A 716 -33.06 11.57 -11.27
C GLU A 716 -33.51 10.90 -9.97
N ALA A 717 -33.18 9.62 -9.77
CA ALA A 717 -33.42 8.92 -8.50
C ALA A 717 -32.29 9.24 -7.50
N PRO A 718 -32.59 9.44 -6.21
CA PRO A 718 -31.54 9.68 -5.22
C PRO A 718 -30.66 8.45 -4.97
N LEU A 719 -31.20 7.24 -5.17
CA LEU A 719 -30.44 6.00 -5.19
C LEU A 719 -30.43 5.44 -6.61
N ARG A 720 -29.26 5.37 -7.23
CA ARG A 720 -29.09 4.85 -8.59
C ARG A 720 -28.22 3.60 -8.56
N THR A 721 -28.71 2.49 -9.06
CA THR A 721 -27.85 1.32 -9.26
C THR A 721 -27.00 1.49 -10.52
N ALA A 722 -25.72 1.13 -10.45
CA ALA A 722 -24.77 1.29 -11.54
C ALA A 722 -24.28 -0.05 -12.10
N CYS A 723 -24.28 -0.16 -13.42
CA CYS A 723 -23.78 -1.27 -14.22
C CYS A 723 -22.61 -0.78 -15.10
N PRO A 724 -21.43 -0.52 -14.50
CA PRO A 724 -20.30 0.06 -15.22
C PRO A 724 -19.77 -0.86 -16.34
N PRO A 725 -19.09 -0.31 -17.36
CA PRO A 725 -18.51 -1.09 -18.44
C PRO A 725 -17.61 -2.22 -17.92
N GLY A 726 -17.83 -3.44 -18.41
CA GLY A 726 -17.10 -4.65 -17.98
C GLY A 726 -17.83 -5.50 -16.94
N VAL A 727 -18.94 -5.01 -16.38
CA VAL A 727 -19.88 -5.84 -15.61
C VAL A 727 -20.81 -6.59 -16.56
N THR A 728 -21.13 -7.84 -16.25
CA THR A 728 -22.07 -8.65 -17.05
C THR A 728 -23.44 -7.98 -17.13
N ASP A 729 -24.01 -7.93 -18.33
CA ASP A 729 -25.34 -7.37 -18.57
C ASP A 729 -26.37 -7.92 -17.58
N GLY A 730 -27.09 -7.01 -16.92
CA GLY A 730 -28.11 -7.35 -15.93
C GLY A 730 -27.60 -7.47 -14.49
N LEU A 731 -26.29 -7.46 -14.23
CA LEU A 731 -25.73 -7.40 -12.87
C LEU A 731 -25.43 -5.96 -12.43
N VAL A 732 -25.59 -5.71 -11.13
CA VAL A 732 -25.32 -4.41 -10.51
C VAL A 732 -24.14 -4.54 -9.56
N SER A 733 -23.09 -3.74 -9.78
CA SER A 733 -21.87 -3.79 -8.97
C SER A 733 -21.87 -2.89 -7.75
N ASN A 734 -22.63 -1.80 -7.79
CA ASN A 734 -22.70 -0.79 -6.75
C ASN A 734 -23.99 0.02 -6.91
N PHE A 735 -24.33 0.79 -5.88
CA PHE A 735 -25.34 1.83 -5.97
C PHE A 735 -24.76 3.18 -5.56
N GLU A 736 -25.31 4.24 -6.12
CA GLU A 736 -24.89 5.63 -5.99
C GLU A 736 -25.94 6.38 -5.18
N ILE A 737 -25.51 7.13 -4.16
CA ILE A 737 -26.35 8.09 -3.44
C ILE A 737 -26.04 9.50 -3.96
N LYS A 738 -27.05 10.12 -4.59
CA LYS A 738 -26.94 11.45 -5.21
C LYS A 738 -27.23 12.60 -4.24
N SER A 739 -28.01 12.31 -3.19
CA SER A 739 -28.39 13.25 -2.13
C SER A 739 -27.30 13.35 -1.05
N PHE A 740 -26.07 13.58 -1.51
CA PHE A 740 -24.86 13.82 -0.72
C PHE A 740 -24.15 15.03 -1.34
N ASP A 741 -23.75 16.01 -0.53
CA ASP A 741 -23.12 17.23 -1.04
C ASP A 741 -21.82 17.62 -0.33
N GLY A 742 -21.17 18.67 -0.85
CA GLY A 742 -19.87 19.14 -0.40
C GLY A 742 -19.86 19.72 1.02
N CYS A 743 -21.02 20.02 1.61
CA CYS A 743 -21.12 20.50 2.98
C CYS A 743 -21.13 19.37 4.01
N ALA A 744 -21.37 18.13 3.60
CA ALA A 744 -21.35 16.98 4.50
C ALA A 744 -19.95 16.67 5.05
N ASN A 745 -19.90 16.33 6.34
CA ASN A 745 -18.75 15.64 6.92
C ASN A 745 -18.73 14.20 6.37
N PRO A 746 -17.71 13.79 5.59
CA PRO A 746 -17.75 12.50 4.90
C PRO A 746 -17.75 11.31 5.84
N HIS A 747 -17.10 11.41 7.01
CA HIS A 747 -17.13 10.34 7.99
C HIS A 747 -18.53 10.17 8.60
N LEU A 748 -19.20 11.27 8.96
CA LEU A 748 -20.56 11.20 9.51
C LEU A 748 -21.58 10.75 8.46
N GLY A 749 -21.45 11.23 7.23
CA GLY A 749 -22.33 10.83 6.13
C GLY A 749 -22.25 9.33 5.84
N LEU A 750 -21.03 8.79 5.70
CA LEU A 750 -20.85 7.34 5.54
C LEU A 750 -21.30 6.55 6.77
N ALA A 751 -21.10 7.09 7.98
CA ALA A 751 -21.56 6.41 9.20
C ALA A 751 -23.09 6.31 9.24
N ALA A 752 -23.81 7.37 8.84
CA ALA A 752 -25.26 7.38 8.74
C ALA A 752 -25.76 6.37 7.70
N ILE A 753 -25.08 6.28 6.54
CA ILE A 753 -25.42 5.32 5.49
C ILE A 753 -25.21 3.87 5.95
N ILE A 754 -24.07 3.55 6.58
CA ILE A 754 -23.83 2.21 7.14
C ILE A 754 -24.89 1.86 8.17
N THR A 755 -25.24 2.83 9.03
CA THR A 755 -26.28 2.64 10.05
C THR A 755 -27.63 2.27 9.44
N ALA A 756 -28.04 3.02 8.41
CA ALA A 756 -29.27 2.74 7.67
C ALA A 756 -29.25 1.37 6.97
N GLY A 757 -28.11 1.01 6.36
CA GLY A 757 -27.97 -0.29 5.70
C GLY A 757 -27.93 -1.48 6.67
N ILE A 758 -27.37 -1.30 7.87
CA ILE A 758 -27.44 -2.30 8.95
C ILE A 758 -28.89 -2.58 9.33
N ASP A 759 -29.74 -1.55 9.40
CA ASP A 759 -31.17 -1.76 9.69
C ASP A 759 -31.85 -2.60 8.61
N GLY A 760 -31.56 -2.28 7.35
CA GLY A 760 -32.03 -3.04 6.19
C GLY A 760 -31.68 -4.53 6.28
N LEU A 761 -30.44 -4.84 6.66
CA LEU A 761 -29.96 -6.21 6.88
C LEU A 761 -30.59 -6.88 8.11
N ARG A 762 -30.73 -6.17 9.24
CA ARG A 762 -31.31 -6.72 10.48
C ARG A 762 -32.79 -7.04 10.34
N ASN A 763 -33.52 -6.21 9.61
CA ASN A 763 -34.97 -6.32 9.45
C ASN A 763 -35.38 -6.95 8.11
N HIS A 764 -34.43 -7.38 7.28
CA HIS A 764 -34.67 -7.96 5.95
C HIS A 764 -35.60 -7.08 5.10
N LEU A 765 -35.33 -5.78 5.06
CA LEU A 765 -36.18 -4.82 4.37
C LEU A 765 -36.20 -5.11 2.87
N SER A 766 -37.40 -5.08 2.28
CA SER A 766 -37.58 -5.32 0.85
C SER A 766 -37.51 -4.01 0.07
N LEU A 767 -36.74 -4.02 -1.01
CA LEU A 767 -36.65 -2.89 -1.93
C LEU A 767 -37.95 -2.80 -2.76
N PRO A 768 -38.57 -1.62 -2.94
CA PRO A 768 -39.74 -1.47 -3.82
C PRO A 768 -39.33 -1.63 -5.30
N GLU A 769 -40.30 -1.71 -6.21
CA GLU A 769 -39.98 -1.71 -7.64
C GLU A 769 -39.23 -0.44 -8.08
N PRO A 770 -38.24 -0.54 -8.99
CA PRO A 770 -37.46 0.60 -9.46
C PRO A 770 -38.32 1.57 -10.26
N VAL A 771 -37.93 2.83 -10.22
CA VAL A 771 -38.51 3.88 -11.05
C VAL A 771 -37.61 4.09 -12.27
N ASP A 772 -38.08 3.63 -13.44
CA ASP A 772 -37.33 3.72 -14.71
C ASP A 772 -37.70 4.97 -15.55
N THR A 773 -38.58 5.83 -15.03
CA THR A 773 -38.94 7.12 -15.63
C THR A 773 -38.43 8.28 -14.78
N ASN A 774 -38.58 9.52 -15.28
CA ASN A 774 -38.31 10.69 -14.46
C ASN A 774 -39.30 10.71 -13.27
N PRO A 775 -38.84 10.65 -11.99
CA PRO A 775 -39.71 10.63 -10.82
C PRO A 775 -40.68 11.81 -10.72
N SER A 776 -40.31 12.99 -11.26
CA SER A 776 -41.19 14.17 -11.28
C SER A 776 -42.43 13.99 -12.14
N SER A 777 -42.40 13.09 -13.13
CA SER A 777 -43.58 12.75 -13.94
C SER A 777 -44.60 11.88 -13.20
N LEU A 778 -44.23 11.36 -12.02
CA LEU A 778 -45.05 10.50 -11.17
C LEU A 778 -45.61 11.24 -9.95
N GLU A 779 -45.78 12.57 -10.07
CA GLU A 779 -46.34 13.42 -9.00
C GLU A 779 -47.62 12.82 -8.38
N GLY A 780 -47.66 12.78 -7.06
CA GLY A 780 -48.74 12.18 -6.26
C GLY A 780 -48.64 10.65 -6.06
N LYS A 781 -47.73 9.96 -6.76
CA LYS A 781 -47.45 8.52 -6.55
C LYS A 781 -46.17 8.24 -5.78
N LEU A 782 -45.19 9.15 -5.84
CA LEU A 782 -43.94 9.06 -5.11
C LEU A 782 -43.87 10.12 -4.01
N GLN A 783 -43.36 9.72 -2.85
CA GLN A 783 -43.12 10.63 -1.73
C GLN A 783 -41.94 11.54 -2.06
N ARG A 784 -42.08 12.84 -1.77
CA ARG A 784 -40.96 13.78 -1.83
C ARG A 784 -40.02 13.52 -0.67
N LEU A 785 -38.71 13.56 -0.94
CA LEU A 785 -37.73 13.74 0.13
C LEU A 785 -37.96 15.09 0.83
N PRO A 786 -37.47 15.25 2.08
CA PRO A 786 -37.52 16.51 2.80
C PRO A 786 -37.15 17.69 1.92
N LYS A 787 -37.99 18.72 1.91
CA LYS A 787 -37.83 19.95 1.11
C LYS A 787 -37.03 21.02 1.82
N SER A 788 -36.70 20.79 3.09
CA SER A 788 -35.91 21.70 3.90
C SER A 788 -35.11 20.93 4.95
N LEU A 789 -34.06 21.58 5.46
CA LEU A 789 -33.28 21.04 6.57
C LEU A 789 -34.15 20.79 7.81
N ALA A 790 -35.19 21.60 8.03
CA ALA A 790 -36.13 21.41 9.13
C ALA A 790 -36.90 20.08 9.02
N GLU A 791 -37.45 19.77 7.84
CA GLU A 791 -38.15 18.50 7.59
C GLU A 791 -37.21 17.29 7.75
N SER A 792 -35.96 17.38 7.29
CA SER A 792 -34.98 16.29 7.50
C SER A 792 -34.61 16.09 8.96
N LEU A 793 -34.63 17.18 9.74
CA LEU A 793 -34.30 17.16 11.15
C LEU A 793 -35.44 16.55 11.97
N GLU A 794 -36.70 16.82 11.59
CA GLU A 794 -37.88 16.13 12.12
C GLU A 794 -37.80 14.63 11.85
N ALA A 795 -37.50 14.24 10.60
CA ALA A 795 -37.31 12.83 10.24
C ALA A 795 -36.16 12.17 11.04
N LEU A 796 -35.04 12.88 11.25
CA LEU A 796 -33.93 12.39 12.07
C LEU A 796 -34.30 12.20 13.55
N GLN A 797 -35.18 13.04 14.10
CA GLN A 797 -35.62 12.93 15.49
C GLN A 797 -36.55 11.73 15.73
N GLU A 798 -37.31 11.35 14.70
CA GLU A 798 -38.20 10.17 14.74
C GLU A 798 -37.45 8.85 14.49
N ASP A 799 -36.23 8.93 13.95
CA ASP A 799 -35.42 7.77 13.58
C ASP A 799 -34.58 7.21 14.73
N SER A 800 -35.19 6.30 15.50
CA SER A 800 -34.53 5.63 16.63
C SER A 800 -33.29 4.82 16.25
N VAL A 801 -33.23 4.25 15.05
CA VAL A 801 -32.11 3.39 14.63
C VAL A 801 -30.86 4.21 14.40
N ILE A 802 -31.01 5.34 13.68
CA ILE A 802 -29.93 6.30 13.52
C ILE A 802 -29.47 6.81 14.89
N LYS A 803 -30.42 7.08 15.81
CA LYS A 803 -30.15 7.52 17.18
C LYS A 803 -29.26 6.55 17.96
N ASP A 804 -29.62 5.28 17.99
CA ASP A 804 -28.97 4.28 18.81
C ASP A 804 -27.57 3.93 18.28
N LEU A 805 -27.43 3.77 16.96
CA LEU A 805 -26.16 3.35 16.36
C LEU A 805 -25.17 4.50 16.16
N LEU A 806 -25.57 5.71 15.77
CA LEU A 806 -24.64 6.86 15.69
C LEU A 806 -24.32 7.47 17.05
N GLY A 807 -25.17 7.27 18.05
CA GLY A 807 -24.96 7.70 19.42
C GLY A 807 -25.65 9.03 19.74
N GLU A 808 -26.40 9.03 20.84
CA GLU A 808 -27.30 10.11 21.24
C GLU A 808 -26.61 11.46 21.42
N LYS A 809 -25.42 11.50 22.03
CA LYS A 809 -24.72 12.77 22.30
C LYS A 809 -24.25 13.46 21.03
N LEU A 810 -23.66 12.70 20.09
CA LEU A 810 -23.22 13.23 18.80
C LEU A 810 -24.41 13.74 18.00
N LEU A 811 -25.51 12.99 17.96
CA LEU A 811 -26.73 13.44 17.28
C LEU A 811 -27.35 14.68 17.94
N THR A 812 -27.32 14.79 19.26
CA THR A 812 -27.75 16.01 19.97
C THR A 812 -26.95 17.22 19.50
N ALA A 813 -25.62 17.10 19.38
CA ALA A 813 -24.79 18.18 18.84
C ALA A 813 -25.10 18.51 17.38
N ILE A 814 -25.26 17.49 16.52
CA ILE A 814 -25.64 17.69 15.11
C ILE A 814 -26.99 18.43 15.04
N THR A 815 -28.00 17.95 15.76
CA THR A 815 -29.34 18.57 15.83
C THR A 815 -29.26 20.03 16.29
N GLY A 816 -28.51 20.33 17.35
CA GLY A 816 -28.34 21.70 17.83
C GLY A 816 -27.70 22.61 16.79
N ILE A 817 -26.69 22.12 16.05
CA ILE A 817 -26.07 22.86 14.94
C ILE A 817 -27.11 23.13 13.84
N ARG A 818 -27.86 22.11 13.40
CA ARG A 818 -28.85 22.27 12.32
C ARG A 818 -29.95 23.27 12.68
N LYS A 819 -30.45 23.25 13.91
CA LYS A 819 -31.44 24.23 14.38
C LYS A 819 -30.93 25.66 14.28
N ALA A 820 -29.70 25.90 14.75
CA ALA A 820 -29.10 27.23 14.67
C ALA A 820 -28.87 27.69 13.22
N GLU A 821 -28.48 26.77 12.33
CA GLU A 821 -28.33 27.06 10.89
C GLU A 821 -29.67 27.40 10.23
N ILE A 822 -30.73 26.62 10.52
CA ILE A 822 -32.09 26.91 10.06
C ILE A 822 -32.52 28.32 10.49
N GLU A 823 -32.34 28.66 11.77
CA GLU A 823 -32.71 29.98 12.30
C GLU A 823 -31.91 31.11 11.65
N HIS A 824 -30.59 30.93 11.48
CA HIS A 824 -29.73 31.97 10.92
C HIS A 824 -30.06 32.29 9.46
N TYR A 825 -30.16 31.26 8.63
CA TYR A 825 -30.39 31.42 7.19
C TYR A 825 -31.83 31.81 6.86
N SER A 826 -32.82 31.41 7.67
CA SER A 826 -34.21 31.88 7.51
C SER A 826 -34.39 33.38 7.82
N LYS A 827 -33.54 33.95 8.68
CA LYS A 827 -33.54 35.39 8.98
C LYS A 827 -32.72 36.23 8.00
N ASN A 828 -31.80 35.61 7.25
CA ASN A 828 -30.83 36.31 6.39
C ASN A 828 -30.72 35.62 5.02
N ASN A 829 -31.64 35.91 4.11
CA ASN A 829 -31.73 35.21 2.82
C ASN A 829 -30.46 35.28 1.96
N ASP A 830 -29.65 36.36 2.06
CA ASP A 830 -28.39 36.47 1.32
C ASP A 830 -27.19 35.82 2.04
N ALA A 831 -27.36 35.33 3.27
CA ALA A 831 -26.25 34.79 4.06
C ALA A 831 -25.69 33.47 3.48
N TYR A 832 -26.43 32.76 2.62
CA TYR A 832 -25.91 31.56 1.93
C TYR A 832 -24.65 31.89 1.12
N LYS A 833 -24.50 33.13 0.61
CA LYS A 833 -23.28 33.58 -0.09
C LYS A 833 -22.02 33.50 0.80
N GLN A 834 -22.17 33.54 2.12
CA GLN A 834 -21.04 33.33 3.04
C GLN A 834 -20.55 31.88 3.02
N LEU A 835 -21.42 30.91 2.70
CA LEU A 835 -21.04 29.49 2.60
C LEU A 835 -20.01 29.26 1.49
N ILE A 836 -20.03 30.06 0.42
CA ILE A 836 -19.08 30.03 -0.71
C ILE A 836 -17.62 30.13 -0.22
N HIS A 837 -17.38 30.87 0.85
CA HIS A 837 -16.03 31.04 1.41
C HIS A 837 -15.66 30.00 2.47
N ARG A 838 -16.63 29.22 2.95
CA ARG A 838 -16.48 28.26 4.05
C ARG A 838 -16.41 26.81 3.58
N TYR A 839 -17.10 26.49 2.49
CA TYR A 839 -17.08 25.20 1.81
C TYR A 839 -16.52 25.40 0.42
#